data_AF-A0A535XLJ2-F1
#
_entry.id   AF-A0A535XLJ2-F1
#
_cell.length_a   1.000
_cell.length_b   1.000
_cell.length_c   1.000
_cell.angle_alpha   90.00
_cell.angle_beta   90.00
_cell.angle_gamma   90.00
#
_symmetry.space_group_name_H-M   'P 1'
#
loop_
_entity.id
_entity.type
_entity.pdbx_description
1 polymer ?
#
loop_
_entity_poly.entity_id
_entity_poly.type
_entity_poly.pdbx_seq_one_letter_code
_entity_poly.pdbx_strand_id
1 'polypeptide(L)'
;MNFAPQSRTRSAWRAARAAASTLALLGSVLSAASVHAEDGTLFAPTPPPAGISQLTLPNPIWLPGNLGGHLWVGDTGLTFCRLDGPVNATFGTISPNASTCDTTALAPSQAVYDPHVNPDGTHYVYIADDSTKSPGAVRVTFDPKTETIVRGSGIILGDGGSAGRTNSIALNPVDGKLYLAHVRGGSIIRITNPNLDPSQQFTEIVGRTTDGRGVRGGLAFVCGTQTSTCDLYIGEFGGNGVSVMTDAQACNPFGFGGCAALPTSITTNLPGGLTSDGNQFIFVGDSPRTNTGTILRYNVFTDQQDIISSKVPAYQATFPTQQTQTTYTGITGIAIDPAGNLYVGDDPTLGAVAPPRFMGHVWKLPGAYTSTVTCSASVATGCVDALGAPGVPAQITPPPSLAKPAKLVSWGQTSPHGLAWMPGQLGGHLWVSDHTQGLCRLDTAPDHAELFATNPTACDSMGTIGSPGQPVYDATPNADGTHFVYVPDQAVKSPGLWRLTFNPANETIANPVLMAPGAGLDNDKLDGVAMGPDGNLYAGGLKNGFIYRISSPRGDPMAMAVDIIGTTNDNRGINGTIGFIGNDLYLPENKGASVIANAPACAQANTNFVPCQSTLINIPTVIFASSVATDQKTGMVYVAVASGPANGVVYRYQPSTGKTVMYATQAQLPSGFSPTYVEDCTQSCKRGMDSGVPDNGIVGVHFPLGMMVDGTGNLLIADDPMAGVRGFHGHVFSVAFTP
;
A
#
# COMPACT_ATOMS: atom_id res chain seq x y z
N MET A 1 61.81 2.40 -17.01
CA MET A 1 61.68 2.86 -15.61
C MET A 1 60.27 3.40 -15.46
N ASN A 2 59.35 2.56 -15.00
CA ASN A 2 57.93 2.88 -14.87
C ASN A 2 57.61 3.13 -13.40
N PHE A 3 57.08 4.30 -13.08
CA PHE A 3 56.59 4.64 -11.76
C PHE A 3 55.12 4.23 -11.63
N ALA A 4 54.85 3.37 -10.65
CA ALA A 4 53.51 3.05 -10.16
C ALA A 4 53.06 4.08 -9.11
N PRO A 5 51.75 4.42 -9.00
CA PRO A 5 51.22 5.05 -7.81
C PRO A 5 50.65 4.02 -6.82
N GLN A 6 50.95 4.28 -5.55
CA GLN A 6 50.49 3.55 -4.37
C GLN A 6 49.00 3.81 -4.11
N SER A 7 48.22 2.77 -3.84
CA SER A 7 47.02 2.87 -3.01
C SER A 7 47.14 1.90 -1.83
N ARG A 8 47.24 2.48 -0.61
CA ARG A 8 47.25 1.74 0.65
C ARG A 8 45.92 1.97 1.37
N THR A 9 45.29 0.82 1.67
CA THR A 9 44.64 0.46 2.93
C THR A 9 43.36 1.17 3.38
N ARG A 10 42.20 0.58 3.01
CA ARG A 10 41.02 0.42 3.90
C ARG A 10 40.32 -0.92 3.59
N SER A 11 40.90 -2.03 4.05
CA SER A 11 40.29 -3.37 3.99
C SER A 11 40.74 -4.23 5.18
N ALA A 12 40.34 -3.85 6.39
CA ALA A 12 40.69 -4.63 7.59
C ALA A 12 39.65 -4.61 8.73
N TRP A 13 38.45 -4.02 8.54
CA TRP A 13 37.47 -3.86 9.64
C TRP A 13 36.15 -4.62 9.47
N ARG A 14 35.99 -5.46 8.44
CA ARG A 14 34.75 -6.23 8.21
C ARG A 14 34.83 -7.74 8.46
N ALA A 15 35.96 -8.28 8.93
CA ALA A 15 36.17 -9.73 9.06
C ALA A 15 36.15 -10.31 10.49
N ALA A 16 35.72 -9.55 11.51
CA ALA A 16 35.87 -9.99 12.92
C ALA A 16 34.57 -9.98 13.76
N ARG A 17 33.41 -10.33 13.18
CA ARG A 17 32.14 -10.45 13.94
C ARG A 17 31.32 -11.73 13.69
N ALA A 18 31.93 -12.81 13.18
CA ALA A 18 31.19 -14.04 12.82
C ALA A 18 31.47 -15.27 13.71
N ALA A 19 31.98 -15.10 14.94
CA ALA A 19 32.29 -16.26 15.80
C ALA A 19 32.05 -15.99 17.28
N ALA A 20 30.78 -15.86 17.71
CA ALA A 20 30.42 -15.88 19.15
C ALA A 20 28.94 -16.20 19.45
N SER A 21 28.23 -16.96 18.60
CA SER A 21 26.80 -17.26 18.84
C SER A 21 26.47 -18.71 18.49
N THR A 22 26.97 -19.68 19.26
CA THR A 22 26.61 -21.10 19.02
C THR A 22 26.66 -21.98 20.27
N LEU A 23 26.30 -21.47 21.46
CA LEU A 23 26.15 -22.34 22.64
C LEU A 23 25.23 -21.71 23.71
N ALA A 24 23.92 -21.94 23.59
CA ALA A 24 22.97 -22.09 24.71
C ALA A 24 21.52 -22.13 24.19
N LEU A 25 20.99 -23.32 23.87
CA LEU A 25 19.54 -23.51 23.74
C LEU A 25 19.18 -24.98 23.99
N LEU A 26 18.98 -25.30 25.27
CA LEU A 26 18.25 -26.48 25.74
C LEU A 26 17.80 -26.17 27.18
N GLY A 27 16.57 -25.68 27.34
CA GLY A 27 15.99 -25.46 28.66
C GLY A 27 14.70 -24.64 28.65
N SER A 28 13.60 -25.30 29.01
CA SER A 28 12.30 -24.78 29.48
C SER A 28 11.38 -24.03 28.49
N VAL A 29 10.43 -24.80 27.94
CA VAL A 29 9.11 -24.34 27.48
C VAL A 29 8.23 -24.15 28.73
N LEU A 30 8.16 -22.91 29.22
CA LEU A 30 7.07 -22.43 30.08
C LEU A 30 6.49 -21.22 29.35
N SER A 31 5.23 -21.34 28.93
CA SER A 31 4.46 -20.28 28.28
C SER A 31 4.25 -19.11 29.25
N ALA A 32 5.22 -18.20 29.29
CA ALA A 32 5.00 -16.87 29.84
C ALA A 32 4.17 -16.08 28.82
N ALA A 33 3.02 -15.56 29.24
CA ALA A 33 2.28 -14.60 28.46
C ALA A 33 3.20 -13.39 28.19
N SER A 34 3.47 -13.11 26.92
CA SER A 34 4.20 -11.92 26.49
C SER A 34 3.41 -10.69 26.93
N VAL A 35 3.94 -9.94 27.88
CA VAL A 35 3.41 -8.62 28.25
C VAL A 35 3.82 -7.67 27.13
N HIS A 36 2.83 -7.25 26.34
CA HIS A 36 2.98 -6.41 25.14
C HIS A 36 3.49 -4.99 25.49
N ALA A 37 3.85 -4.21 24.46
CA ALA A 37 4.08 -2.77 24.58
C ALA A 37 2.86 -2.08 25.22
N GLU A 38 3.05 -0.91 25.84
CA GLU A 38 1.92 -0.13 26.34
C GLU A 38 0.97 0.18 25.17
N ASP A 39 -0.26 -0.34 25.24
CA ASP A 39 -1.32 -0.04 24.28
C ASP A 39 -1.48 1.49 24.14
N GLY A 40 -1.73 1.99 22.93
CA GLY A 40 -1.92 3.42 22.71
C GLY A 40 -3.07 3.94 23.59
N THR A 41 -2.81 4.87 24.49
CA THR A 41 -3.85 5.37 25.41
C THR A 41 -4.71 6.43 24.72
N LEU A 42 -6.03 6.41 24.95
CA LEU A 42 -6.94 7.36 24.31
C LEU A 42 -6.70 8.78 24.81
N PHE A 43 -6.15 9.66 23.99
CA PHE A 43 -5.90 11.05 24.40
C PHE A 43 -7.17 11.88 24.30
N ALA A 44 -7.86 11.84 23.16
CA ALA A 44 -9.12 12.53 22.90
C ALA A 44 -10.13 11.60 22.21
N PRO A 45 -11.33 11.35 22.79
CA PRO A 45 -12.30 10.38 22.27
C PRO A 45 -13.33 10.98 21.33
N THR A 46 -13.99 10.09 20.57
CA THR A 46 -15.35 10.29 20.07
C THR A 46 -16.27 9.13 20.53
N PRO A 47 -17.54 9.39 20.95
CA PRO A 47 -18.16 10.70 21.08
C PRO A 47 -17.71 11.43 22.36
N PRO A 48 -17.50 12.76 22.30
CA PRO A 48 -17.27 13.57 23.48
C PRO A 48 -18.59 13.69 24.29
N PRO A 49 -18.52 14.21 25.54
CA PRO A 49 -19.70 14.66 26.27
C PRO A 49 -20.62 15.51 25.38
N ALA A 50 -21.94 15.43 25.62
CA ALA A 50 -22.94 16.14 24.81
C ALA A 50 -22.61 17.64 24.66
N GLY A 51 -22.56 18.14 23.42
CA GLY A 51 -22.34 19.56 23.09
C GLY A 51 -20.94 19.94 22.59
N ILE A 52 -20.03 18.98 22.38
CA ILE A 52 -18.67 19.22 21.88
C ILE A 52 -18.54 18.71 20.44
N SER A 53 -17.81 19.45 19.60
CA SER A 53 -17.60 19.09 18.19
C SER A 53 -16.59 17.94 18.08
N GLN A 54 -16.91 16.95 17.23
CA GLN A 54 -16.17 15.69 17.09
C GLN A 54 -15.02 15.82 16.08
N LEU A 55 -13.91 15.10 16.34
CA LEU A 55 -12.83 14.96 15.37
C LEU A 55 -13.32 14.14 14.17
N THR A 56 -12.78 14.45 13.01
CA THR A 56 -13.05 13.78 11.73
C THR A 56 -11.74 13.18 11.23
N LEU A 57 -10.80 13.96 10.69
CA LEU A 57 -9.51 13.47 10.18
C LEU A 57 -8.35 14.14 10.93
N PRO A 58 -8.10 13.75 12.19
CA PRO A 58 -7.16 14.45 13.06
C PRO A 58 -5.71 14.32 12.58
N ASN A 59 -5.04 15.45 12.41
CA ASN A 59 -3.63 15.59 12.10
C ASN A 59 -2.94 16.31 13.27
N PRO A 60 -2.42 15.58 14.26
CA PRO A 60 -1.84 16.19 15.45
C PRO A 60 -0.52 16.92 15.13
N ILE A 61 -0.20 17.92 15.95
CA ILE A 61 1.13 18.54 16.07
C ILE A 61 1.33 19.02 17.51
N TRP A 62 2.54 18.85 18.06
CA TRP A 62 2.90 19.49 19.32
C TRP A 62 3.45 20.90 19.09
N LEU A 63 2.85 21.92 19.72
CA LEU A 63 3.39 23.27 19.71
C LEU A 63 4.03 23.58 21.08
N PRO A 64 5.35 23.84 21.14
CA PRO A 64 6.03 24.16 22.38
C PRO A 64 5.65 25.56 22.87
N GLY A 65 5.64 25.78 24.19
CA GLY A 65 5.37 27.09 24.77
C GLY A 65 5.77 27.20 26.23
N ASN A 66 5.58 28.38 26.80
CA ASN A 66 6.04 28.74 28.15
C ASN A 66 5.23 28.06 29.27
N LEU A 67 4.09 27.44 28.95
CA LEU A 67 3.27 26.67 29.87
C LEU A 67 3.53 25.16 29.75
N GLY A 68 4.54 24.77 28.96
CA GLY A 68 4.91 23.38 28.69
C GLY A 68 4.56 22.91 27.29
N GLY A 69 3.81 23.70 26.51
CA GLY A 69 3.29 23.34 25.19
C GLY A 69 1.94 22.61 25.25
N HIS A 70 1.27 22.57 24.11
CA HIS A 70 -0.01 21.87 23.94
C HIS A 70 -0.03 21.07 22.63
N LEU A 71 -0.89 20.05 22.61
CA LEU A 71 -1.24 19.37 21.37
C LEU A 71 -2.25 20.23 20.59
N TRP A 72 -1.99 20.38 19.31
CA TRP A 72 -2.89 20.98 18.33
C TRP A 72 -3.28 19.94 17.31
N VAL A 73 -4.42 20.13 16.67
CA VAL A 73 -4.93 19.20 15.66
C VAL A 73 -5.45 19.98 14.47
N GLY A 74 -4.96 19.63 13.29
CA GLY A 74 -5.63 19.94 12.04
C GLY A 74 -6.75 18.93 11.83
N ASP A 75 -7.98 19.40 11.63
CA ASP A 75 -9.12 18.54 11.39
C ASP A 75 -10.02 19.11 10.29
N THR A 76 -10.48 18.26 9.37
CA THR A 76 -11.31 18.69 8.25
C THR A 76 -12.71 19.16 8.63
N GLY A 77 -13.19 18.78 9.82
CA GLY A 77 -14.47 19.24 10.37
C GLY A 77 -14.33 20.44 11.32
N LEU A 78 -13.20 20.59 12.01
CA LEU A 78 -13.01 21.59 13.08
C LEU A 78 -12.03 22.72 12.76
N THR A 79 -11.26 22.62 11.67
CA THR A 79 -10.11 23.48 11.34
C THR A 79 -8.88 23.21 12.23
N PHE A 80 -8.00 24.19 12.47
CA PHE A 80 -6.75 23.98 13.21
C PHE A 80 -6.90 24.47 14.66
N CYS A 81 -7.02 23.55 15.62
CA CYS A 81 -7.44 23.86 16.98
C CYS A 81 -6.47 23.31 18.04
N ARG A 82 -6.37 24.00 19.18
CA ARG A 82 -5.71 23.44 20.37
C ARG A 82 -6.59 22.38 21.00
N LEU A 83 -5.98 21.33 21.52
CA LEU A 83 -6.64 20.32 22.33
C LEU A 83 -6.42 20.65 23.82
N ASP A 84 -7.51 20.88 24.54
CA ASP A 84 -7.49 21.24 25.95
C ASP A 84 -8.27 20.22 26.79
N GLY A 85 -7.88 20.07 28.04
CA GLY A 85 -8.61 19.31 29.04
C GLY A 85 -8.56 20.01 30.40
N PRO A 86 -9.35 19.56 31.39
CA PRO A 86 -9.22 20.06 32.76
C PRO A 86 -7.79 19.88 33.29
N VAL A 87 -7.38 20.70 34.27
CA VAL A 87 -6.14 20.46 35.02
C VAL A 87 -6.31 19.08 35.68
N ASN A 88 -5.52 18.08 35.29
CA ASN A 88 -5.69 16.64 35.58
C ASN A 88 -6.62 15.83 34.65
N ALA A 89 -6.83 16.29 33.41
CA ALA A 89 -7.52 15.53 32.39
C ALA A 89 -6.95 14.10 32.30
N THR A 90 -7.79 13.11 32.61
CA THR A 90 -7.50 11.72 32.28
C THR A 90 -7.69 11.52 30.77
N PHE A 91 -6.91 10.59 30.22
CA PHE A 91 -7.10 10.04 28.87
C PHE A 91 -8.59 9.85 28.56
N GLY A 92 -9.09 10.49 27.51
CA GLY A 92 -10.52 10.50 27.18
C GLY A 92 -11.30 11.76 27.59
N THR A 93 -10.68 12.77 28.19
CA THR A 93 -11.38 14.01 28.62
C THR A 93 -10.90 15.27 27.91
N ILE A 94 -9.95 15.13 26.99
CA ILE A 94 -9.39 16.22 26.19
C ILE A 94 -10.28 16.44 24.97
N SER A 95 -10.57 17.70 24.66
CA SER A 95 -11.41 18.07 23.52
C SER A 95 -10.88 19.28 22.76
N PRO A 96 -11.29 19.47 21.49
CA PRO A 96 -10.95 20.65 20.71
C PRO A 96 -11.47 21.93 21.37
N ASN A 97 -10.56 22.88 21.65
CA ASN A 97 -10.93 24.19 22.14
C ASN A 97 -11.30 25.10 20.97
N ALA A 98 -12.60 25.18 20.68
CA ALA A 98 -13.17 26.03 19.63
C ALA A 98 -12.73 27.50 19.67
N SER A 99 -12.42 28.04 20.86
CA SER A 99 -11.98 29.43 21.00
C SER A 99 -10.55 29.71 20.51
N THR A 100 -9.77 28.63 20.33
CA THR A 100 -8.37 28.68 19.86
C THR A 100 -8.22 28.33 18.38
N CYS A 101 -9.30 27.91 17.73
CA CYS A 101 -9.25 27.45 16.35
C CYS A 101 -8.90 28.58 15.37
N ASP A 102 -8.03 28.27 14.42
CA ASP A 102 -7.78 29.10 13.24
C ASP A 102 -8.45 28.48 12.02
N THR A 103 -9.24 29.30 11.31
CA THR A 103 -10.06 28.86 10.17
C THR A 103 -9.45 29.24 8.82
N THR A 104 -8.20 29.69 8.79
CA THR A 104 -7.54 30.13 7.55
C THR A 104 -7.29 28.93 6.63
N ALA A 105 -6.85 27.81 7.20
CA ALA A 105 -6.86 26.52 6.52
C ALA A 105 -8.23 25.86 6.68
N LEU A 106 -8.88 25.55 5.56
CA LEU A 106 -10.25 25.00 5.52
C LEU A 106 -10.29 23.50 5.83
N ALA A 107 -9.29 22.76 5.39
CA ALA A 107 -9.10 21.35 5.73
C ALA A 107 -7.63 21.11 6.13
N PRO A 108 -7.22 21.62 7.30
CA PRO A 108 -5.85 21.52 7.75
C PRO A 108 -5.42 20.07 7.89
N SER A 109 -4.25 19.78 7.36
CA SER A 109 -3.62 18.45 7.35
C SER A 109 -2.31 18.53 8.12
N GLN A 110 -1.18 18.12 7.54
CA GLN A 110 0.09 18.21 8.25
C GLN A 110 0.44 19.67 8.55
N ALA A 111 0.99 19.91 9.74
CA ALA A 111 1.52 21.20 10.14
C ALA A 111 2.98 21.04 10.61
N VAL A 112 3.74 22.14 10.60
CA VAL A 112 5.10 22.19 11.14
C VAL A 112 5.34 23.51 11.87
N TYR A 113 6.01 23.41 13.02
CA TYR A 113 6.39 24.55 13.86
C TYR A 113 7.75 25.11 13.43
N ASP A 114 7.84 26.44 13.30
CA ASP A 114 9.09 27.14 13.04
C ASP A 114 9.79 27.50 14.37
N PRO A 115 10.95 26.89 14.69
CA PRO A 115 11.66 27.19 15.92
C PRO A 115 12.28 28.59 15.94
N HIS A 116 12.35 29.29 14.79
CA HIS A 116 12.85 30.65 14.74
C HIS A 116 11.91 31.61 15.48
N VAL A 117 12.50 32.45 16.34
CA VAL A 117 11.78 33.45 17.13
C VAL A 117 11.65 34.73 16.31
N ASN A 118 10.43 35.20 16.11
CA ASN A 118 10.14 36.48 15.48
C ASN A 118 10.62 37.65 16.38
N PRO A 119 10.83 38.86 15.83
CA PRO A 119 11.27 40.02 16.63
C PRO A 119 10.37 40.37 17.83
N ASP A 120 9.09 39.98 17.81
CA ASP A 120 8.11 40.18 18.87
C ASP A 120 8.04 39.01 19.90
N GLY A 121 8.87 37.98 19.72
CA GLY A 121 8.89 36.78 20.55
C GLY A 121 7.85 35.72 20.17
N THR A 122 7.11 35.91 19.07
CA THR A 122 6.20 34.90 18.51
C THR A 122 6.96 33.91 17.61
N HIS A 123 6.25 32.89 17.14
CA HIS A 123 6.75 31.91 16.18
C HIS A 123 5.78 31.76 15.01
N TYR A 124 6.24 31.18 13.91
CA TYR A 124 5.34 30.77 12.82
C TYR A 124 4.96 29.30 12.94
N VAL A 125 3.74 28.98 12.53
CA VAL A 125 3.28 27.62 12.26
C VAL A 125 2.80 27.57 10.83
N TYR A 126 3.29 26.58 10.08
CA TYR A 126 2.91 26.36 8.70
C TYR A 126 1.96 25.16 8.64
N ILE A 127 0.84 25.31 7.93
CA ILE A 127 -0.26 24.35 7.91
C ILE A 127 -0.61 24.05 6.45
N ALA A 128 -0.59 22.78 6.07
CA ALA A 128 -1.06 22.33 4.76
C ALA A 128 -2.60 22.28 4.73
N ASP A 129 -3.23 22.76 3.66
CA ASP A 129 -4.69 22.69 3.48
C ASP A 129 -5.08 21.68 2.39
N ASP A 130 -5.68 20.54 2.78
CA ASP A 130 -6.12 19.47 1.88
C ASP A 130 -7.57 19.70 1.37
N SER A 131 -8.10 20.93 1.39
CA SER A 131 -9.46 21.19 0.93
C SER A 131 -9.52 21.19 -0.61
N THR A 132 -10.68 20.86 -1.19
CA THR A 132 -10.87 20.97 -2.65
C THR A 132 -10.81 22.42 -3.16
N LYS A 133 -10.86 23.38 -2.24
CA LYS A 133 -10.67 24.82 -2.48
C LYS A 133 -9.40 25.32 -1.79
N SER A 134 -8.40 24.45 -1.68
CA SER A 134 -7.16 24.71 -0.97
C SER A 134 -6.55 26.03 -1.44
N PRO A 135 -6.26 26.96 -0.51
CA PRO A 135 -5.40 28.09 -0.78
C PRO A 135 -3.91 27.67 -0.83
N GLY A 136 -3.57 26.39 -0.65
CA GLY A 136 -2.20 25.89 -0.57
C GLY A 136 -1.72 25.73 0.87
N ALA A 137 -0.51 26.22 1.16
CA ALA A 137 0.03 26.28 2.51
C ALA A 137 -0.33 27.60 3.20
N VAL A 138 -0.69 27.52 4.47
CA VAL A 138 -1.05 28.67 5.31
C VAL A 138 0.03 28.86 6.37
N ARG A 139 0.41 30.10 6.64
CA ARG A 139 1.22 30.51 7.79
C ARG A 139 0.36 31.23 8.79
N VAL A 140 0.46 30.85 10.06
CA VAL A 140 -0.14 31.57 11.20
C VAL A 140 0.94 31.96 12.20
N THR A 141 0.67 32.98 13.01
CA THR A 141 1.55 33.39 14.11
C THR A 141 1.10 32.74 15.42
N PHE A 142 2.01 32.08 16.11
CA PHE A 142 1.80 31.44 17.40
C PHE A 142 2.52 32.23 18.51
N ASP A 143 1.79 32.60 19.56
CA ASP A 143 2.36 33.23 20.75
C ASP A 143 2.68 32.14 21.80
N PRO A 144 3.96 31.86 22.08
CA PRO A 144 4.36 30.82 23.05
C PRO A 144 4.07 31.22 24.50
N LYS A 145 3.80 32.49 24.80
CA LYS A 145 3.50 32.94 26.18
C LYS A 145 2.08 32.56 26.59
N THR A 146 1.14 32.67 25.66
CA THR A 146 -0.27 32.32 25.86
C THR A 146 -0.63 30.97 25.26
N GLU A 147 0.25 30.41 24.43
CA GLU A 147 0.07 29.17 23.68
C GLU A 147 -1.19 29.21 22.82
N THR A 148 -1.32 30.30 22.05
CA THR A 148 -2.46 30.58 21.17
C THR A 148 -2.01 31.06 19.80
N ILE A 149 -2.82 30.79 18.77
CA ILE A 149 -2.68 31.48 17.47
C ILE A 149 -3.14 32.93 17.60
N VAL A 150 -2.34 33.87 17.09
CA VAL A 150 -2.70 35.28 17.00
C VAL A 150 -3.84 35.42 15.98
N ARG A 151 -5.01 35.83 16.44
CA ARG A 151 -6.23 35.91 15.63
C ARG A 151 -6.01 36.76 14.37
N GLY A 152 -6.35 36.22 13.20
CA GLY A 152 -6.24 36.92 11.92
C GLY A 152 -4.81 37.02 11.36
N SER A 153 -3.85 36.30 11.94
CA SER A 153 -2.47 36.23 11.44
C SER A 153 -2.29 35.31 10.23
N GLY A 154 -3.33 34.56 9.86
CA GLY A 154 -3.31 33.61 8.74
C GLY A 154 -3.00 34.29 7.41
N ILE A 155 -1.94 33.82 6.76
CA ILE A 155 -1.48 34.29 5.44
C ILE A 155 -1.25 33.08 4.54
N ILE A 156 -1.68 33.18 3.29
CA ILE A 156 -1.46 32.16 2.27
C ILE A 156 -0.03 32.31 1.72
N LEU A 157 0.69 31.19 1.63
CA LEU A 157 2.07 31.16 1.16
C LEU A 157 2.19 30.80 -0.33
N GLY A 158 3.30 31.25 -0.94
CA GLY A 158 3.63 30.95 -2.32
C GLY A 158 2.62 31.53 -3.32
N ASP A 159 2.31 30.75 -4.36
CA ASP A 159 1.39 31.14 -5.44
C ASP A 159 -0.07 30.76 -5.15
N GLY A 160 -0.42 30.45 -3.89
CA GLY A 160 -1.79 30.13 -3.49
C GLY A 160 -2.27 28.74 -3.90
N GLY A 161 -1.37 27.77 -4.01
CA GLY A 161 -1.75 26.37 -4.22
C GLY A 161 -2.15 26.05 -5.67
N SER A 162 -1.58 26.74 -6.67
CA SER A 162 -1.86 26.46 -8.09
C SER A 162 -1.56 25.00 -8.49
N ALA A 163 -0.73 24.30 -7.70
CA ALA A 163 -0.37 22.90 -7.83
C ALA A 163 -1.39 21.91 -7.21
N GLY A 164 -2.46 22.38 -6.56
CA GLY A 164 -3.58 21.57 -6.08
C GLY A 164 -3.70 21.48 -4.55
N ARG A 165 -4.28 20.37 -4.07
CA ARG A 165 -4.56 20.14 -2.63
C ARG A 165 -3.27 19.81 -1.88
N THR A 166 -2.78 20.77 -1.09
CA THR A 166 -1.54 20.60 -0.30
C THR A 166 -1.86 19.76 0.93
N ASN A 167 -1.22 18.60 1.11
CA ASN A 167 -1.51 17.73 2.25
C ASN A 167 -0.33 17.61 3.23
N SER A 168 0.88 17.76 2.73
CA SER A 168 2.08 17.46 3.52
C SER A 168 3.07 18.61 3.45
N ILE A 169 3.70 18.89 4.59
CA ILE A 169 4.58 20.02 4.80
C ILE A 169 5.70 19.67 5.76
N ALA A 170 6.92 20.12 5.45
CA ALA A 170 8.06 20.02 6.36
C ALA A 170 8.94 21.26 6.24
N LEU A 171 9.45 21.74 7.37
CA LEU A 171 10.41 22.83 7.42
C LEU A 171 11.80 22.21 7.54
N ASN A 172 12.70 22.56 6.62
CA ASN A 172 14.08 22.13 6.74
C ASN A 172 14.80 22.99 7.79
N PRO A 173 15.29 22.40 8.89
CA PRO A 173 15.92 23.17 9.96
C PRO A 173 17.27 23.79 9.58
N VAL A 174 17.91 23.35 8.48
CA VAL A 174 19.23 23.86 8.04
C VAL A 174 19.11 25.10 7.17
N ASP A 175 18.20 25.10 6.19
CA ASP A 175 18.05 26.23 5.25
C ASP A 175 16.81 27.12 5.53
N GLY A 176 15.96 26.74 6.49
CA GLY A 176 14.73 27.45 6.85
C GLY A 176 13.67 27.48 5.75
N LYS A 177 13.80 26.67 4.69
CA LYS A 177 12.84 26.60 3.58
C LYS A 177 11.74 25.59 3.88
N LEU A 178 10.57 25.86 3.32
CA LEU A 178 9.37 25.05 3.51
C LEU A 178 9.15 24.14 2.32
N TYR A 179 9.01 22.84 2.56
CA TYR A 179 8.77 21.84 1.53
C TYR A 179 7.32 21.39 1.59
N LEU A 180 6.69 21.26 0.43
CA LEU A 180 5.27 20.98 0.25
C LEU A 180 5.07 19.82 -0.72
N ALA A 181 4.06 19.01 -0.44
CA ALA A 181 3.59 18.01 -1.37
C ALA A 181 2.05 17.95 -1.42
N HIS A 182 1.56 17.49 -2.57
CA HIS A 182 0.15 17.54 -2.92
C HIS A 182 -0.44 16.14 -2.99
N VAL A 183 -1.75 16.04 -2.72
CA VAL A 183 -2.48 14.78 -2.87
C VAL A 183 -2.45 14.23 -4.29
N ARG A 184 -2.32 15.11 -5.28
CA ARG A 184 -2.26 14.74 -6.70
C ARG A 184 -1.00 15.30 -7.33
N GLY A 185 -0.30 14.44 -8.04
CA GLY A 185 0.94 14.77 -8.73
C GLY A 185 2.14 14.63 -7.82
N GLY A 186 3.18 13.96 -8.31
CA GLY A 186 4.36 13.64 -7.51
C GLY A 186 5.30 14.81 -7.23
N SER A 187 4.99 16.06 -7.59
CA SER A 187 5.93 17.17 -7.42
C SER A 187 6.15 17.50 -5.94
N ILE A 188 7.41 17.64 -5.55
CA ILE A 188 7.83 18.23 -4.27
C ILE A 188 8.21 19.69 -4.53
N ILE A 189 7.52 20.61 -3.87
CA ILE A 189 7.69 22.05 -4.03
C ILE A 189 8.45 22.60 -2.83
N ARG A 190 9.33 23.56 -3.05
CA ARG A 190 10.01 24.32 -2.02
C ARG A 190 9.59 25.79 -2.09
N ILE A 191 9.20 26.36 -0.95
CA ILE A 191 9.00 27.80 -0.77
C ILE A 191 10.25 28.38 -0.11
N THR A 192 10.86 29.34 -0.79
CA THR A 192 11.97 30.12 -0.25
C THR A 192 11.45 31.25 0.63
N ASN A 193 12.15 31.50 1.75
CA ASN A 193 11.83 32.57 2.71
C ASN A 193 10.36 32.54 3.20
N PRO A 194 9.86 31.40 3.72
CA PRO A 194 8.45 31.25 4.12
C PRO A 194 8.02 32.20 5.25
N ASN A 195 8.98 32.83 5.94
CA ASN A 195 8.78 33.83 6.98
C ASN A 195 8.59 35.27 6.46
N LEU A 196 8.91 35.56 5.19
CA LEU A 196 8.75 36.89 4.60
C LEU A 196 7.34 37.11 4.04
N ASP A 197 7.06 38.33 3.58
CA ASP A 197 5.80 38.64 2.89
C ASP A 197 5.62 37.74 1.65
N PRO A 198 4.40 37.28 1.31
CA PRO A 198 4.16 36.43 0.13
C PRO A 198 4.74 36.98 -1.17
N SER A 199 4.81 38.31 -1.35
CA SER A 199 5.42 38.92 -2.53
C SER A 199 6.94 38.70 -2.66
N GLN A 200 7.60 38.24 -1.60
CA GLN A 200 9.04 37.98 -1.53
C GLN A 200 9.36 36.47 -1.53
N GLN A 201 8.35 35.62 -1.63
CA GLN A 201 8.49 34.18 -1.65
C GLN A 201 8.61 33.69 -3.09
N PHE A 202 9.40 32.63 -3.28
CA PHE A 202 9.47 31.93 -4.57
C PHE A 202 9.19 30.45 -4.35
N THR A 203 8.36 29.89 -5.23
CA THR A 203 8.06 28.46 -5.27
C THR A 203 8.85 27.80 -6.39
N GLU A 204 9.41 26.63 -6.12
CA GLU A 204 10.18 25.86 -7.10
C GLU A 204 9.95 24.36 -6.93
N ILE A 205 9.91 23.61 -8.03
CA ILE A 205 9.84 22.15 -7.98
C ILE A 205 11.26 21.63 -7.76
N VAL A 206 11.52 21.03 -6.60
CA VAL A 206 12.85 20.53 -6.20
C VAL A 206 13.02 19.04 -6.45
N GLY A 207 11.93 18.31 -6.66
CA GLY A 207 11.99 16.88 -6.94
C GLY A 207 10.63 16.25 -7.16
N ARG A 208 10.59 14.92 -7.23
CA ARG A 208 9.36 14.16 -7.41
C ARG A 208 9.31 12.88 -6.56
N THR A 209 8.10 12.47 -6.19
CA THR A 209 7.80 11.14 -5.65
C THR A 209 8.22 10.07 -6.64
N THR A 210 8.57 8.89 -6.14
CA THR A 210 9.01 7.74 -6.93
C THR A 210 7.93 7.23 -7.88
N ASP A 211 6.66 7.36 -7.47
CA ASP A 211 5.49 6.90 -8.22
C ASP A 211 4.82 7.97 -9.12
N GLY A 212 5.17 9.25 -8.94
CA GLY A 212 4.51 10.39 -9.59
C GLY A 212 3.06 10.65 -9.17
N ARG A 213 2.50 9.95 -8.16
CA ARG A 213 1.06 9.91 -7.83
C ARG A 213 0.64 10.86 -6.70
N GLY A 214 1.57 11.41 -5.93
CA GLY A 214 1.32 12.42 -4.89
C GLY A 214 1.62 11.90 -3.47
N VAL A 215 1.38 12.76 -2.48
CA VAL A 215 1.74 12.52 -1.07
C VAL A 215 0.51 12.69 -0.19
N ARG A 216 0.29 11.73 0.72
CA ARG A 216 -0.74 11.79 1.76
C ARG A 216 -0.24 11.39 3.15
N GLY A 217 0.92 10.75 3.22
CA GLY A 217 1.47 10.28 4.48
C GLY A 217 2.28 11.31 5.23
N GLY A 218 2.48 12.51 4.72
CA GLY A 218 3.31 13.53 5.35
C GLY A 218 4.73 13.62 4.78
N LEU A 219 5.41 14.68 5.19
CA LEU A 219 6.82 14.97 4.94
C LEU A 219 7.56 15.06 6.28
N ALA A 220 8.79 14.55 6.36
CA ALA A 220 9.62 14.70 7.57
C ALA A 220 11.10 14.81 7.21
N PHE A 221 11.82 15.68 7.90
CA PHE A 221 13.27 15.80 7.76
C PHE A 221 14.00 14.98 8.82
N VAL A 222 15.07 14.30 8.40
CA VAL A 222 16.09 13.77 9.30
C VAL A 222 17.40 14.45 8.97
N CYS A 223 17.95 15.18 9.93
CA CYS A 223 19.19 15.90 9.80
C CYS A 223 20.24 15.20 10.66
N GLY A 224 20.86 14.18 10.07
CA GLY A 224 21.79 13.34 10.80
C GLY A 224 23.06 14.10 11.18
N THR A 225 23.56 13.86 12.39
CA THR A 225 24.92 14.29 12.80
C THR A 225 26.03 13.69 11.91
N GLN A 226 25.73 12.63 11.15
CA GLN A 226 26.71 11.91 10.32
C GLN A 226 26.84 12.46 8.90
N THR A 227 25.80 13.07 8.33
CA THR A 227 25.77 13.45 6.91
C THR A 227 25.95 14.95 6.67
N SER A 228 25.81 15.79 7.70
CA SER A 228 25.79 17.27 7.60
C SER A 228 24.71 17.83 6.67
N THR A 229 23.83 16.98 6.17
CA THR A 229 22.74 17.28 5.25
C THR A 229 21.42 16.78 5.84
N CYS A 230 20.31 17.35 5.38
CA CYS A 230 18.97 16.92 5.78
C CYS A 230 18.32 16.15 4.64
N ASP A 231 17.93 14.91 4.94
CA ASP A 231 17.20 14.05 4.03
C ASP A 231 15.70 14.23 4.26
N LEU A 232 14.94 14.41 3.18
CA LEU A 232 13.49 14.56 3.21
C LEU A 232 12.82 13.21 2.97
N TYR A 233 12.14 12.68 3.97
CA TYR A 233 11.30 11.49 3.86
C TYR A 233 9.88 11.86 3.45
N ILE A 234 9.29 11.04 2.57
CA ILE A 234 8.05 11.35 1.86
C ILE A 234 7.10 10.15 1.96
N GLY A 235 5.95 10.32 2.61
CA GLY A 235 4.90 9.31 2.68
C GLY A 235 4.01 9.30 1.43
N GLU A 236 4.37 8.48 0.44
CA GLU A 236 3.74 8.47 -0.88
C GLU A 236 2.35 7.82 -0.87
N PHE A 237 1.45 8.34 -1.70
CA PHE A 237 0.08 7.82 -1.79
C PHE A 237 -0.07 6.64 -2.76
N GLY A 238 0.81 6.51 -3.76
CA GLY A 238 0.58 5.61 -4.90
C GLY A 238 1.16 4.21 -4.79
N GLY A 239 1.62 3.81 -3.60
CA GLY A 239 1.93 2.42 -3.27
C GLY A 239 3.40 2.16 -2.89
N ASN A 240 4.34 3.06 -3.17
CA ASN A 240 5.76 2.82 -2.86
C ASN A 240 6.12 3.06 -1.37
N GLY A 241 5.12 3.28 -0.51
CA GLY A 241 5.32 3.53 0.91
C GLY A 241 6.06 4.83 1.20
N VAL A 242 7.18 4.75 1.90
CA VAL A 242 8.02 5.92 2.20
C VAL A 242 9.23 5.97 1.27
N SER A 243 9.43 7.10 0.61
CA SER A 243 10.64 7.39 -0.16
C SER A 243 11.49 8.46 0.53
N VAL A 244 12.73 8.62 0.08
CA VAL A 244 13.67 9.61 0.60
C VAL A 244 14.27 10.43 -0.54
N MET A 245 14.33 11.75 -0.35
CA MET A 245 15.11 12.67 -1.14
C MET A 245 16.33 13.09 -0.34
N THR A 246 17.48 12.49 -0.67
CA THR A 246 18.74 12.76 0.01
C THR A 246 19.21 14.19 -0.25
N ASP A 247 19.69 14.87 0.79
CA ASP A 247 20.20 16.25 0.74
C ASP A 247 19.25 17.21 0.00
N ALA A 248 17.98 17.25 0.43
CA ALA A 248 16.91 17.97 -0.27
C ALA A 248 17.20 19.47 -0.51
N GLN A 249 18.04 20.07 0.35
CA GLN A 249 18.53 21.44 0.22
C GLN A 249 19.40 21.68 -1.02
N ALA A 250 20.22 20.72 -1.43
CA ALA A 250 21.09 20.82 -2.60
C ALA A 250 20.34 20.58 -3.92
N CYS A 251 19.08 20.17 -3.86
CA CYS A 251 18.24 19.95 -5.03
C CYS A 251 17.97 21.26 -5.77
N ASN A 252 18.51 21.33 -6.99
CA ASN A 252 18.39 22.49 -7.85
C ASN A 252 17.19 22.36 -8.80
N PRO A 253 16.41 23.44 -9.00
CA PRO A 253 15.18 23.46 -9.79
C PRO A 253 15.46 23.60 -11.31
N PHE A 254 16.25 22.74 -11.95
CA PHE A 254 16.54 22.92 -13.39
C PHE A 254 15.85 21.89 -14.30
N GLY A 255 14.86 22.41 -15.05
CA GLY A 255 14.55 22.01 -16.43
C GLY A 255 14.18 20.56 -16.68
N PHE A 256 13.48 19.87 -15.76
CA PHE A 256 13.01 18.47 -15.79
C PHE A 256 13.77 17.47 -14.87
N GLY A 257 14.72 17.90 -14.04
CA GLY A 257 15.52 16.98 -13.21
C GLY A 257 15.85 17.43 -11.78
N GLY A 258 14.88 17.99 -11.04
CA GLY A 258 14.99 18.07 -9.57
C GLY A 258 15.34 16.69 -8.97
N CYS A 259 15.75 16.63 -7.71
CA CYS A 259 16.14 15.37 -7.09
C CYS A 259 15.05 14.30 -7.24
N ALA A 260 15.46 13.11 -7.66
CA ALA A 260 14.59 11.95 -7.62
C ALA A 260 14.52 11.47 -6.17
N ALA A 261 13.31 11.30 -5.65
CA ALA A 261 13.15 10.48 -4.47
C ALA A 261 13.54 9.04 -4.80
N LEU A 262 14.08 8.32 -3.81
CA LEU A 262 14.45 6.92 -3.88
C LEU A 262 13.56 6.13 -2.90
N PRO A 263 13.10 4.91 -3.25
CA PRO A 263 12.42 4.05 -2.30
C PRO A 263 13.29 3.80 -1.06
N THR A 264 12.67 3.78 0.12
CA THR A 264 13.35 3.30 1.33
C THR A 264 13.03 1.83 1.58
N SER A 265 13.71 1.22 2.54
CA SER A 265 13.38 -0.11 3.08
C SER A 265 12.16 -0.11 4.01
N ILE A 266 11.56 1.07 4.27
CA ILE A 266 10.41 1.18 5.15
C ILE A 266 9.21 0.50 4.49
N THR A 267 8.81 -0.66 5.00
CA THR A 267 7.65 -1.39 4.50
C THR A 267 6.40 -0.90 5.22
N THR A 268 5.50 -0.28 4.47
CA THR A 268 4.22 0.25 4.94
C THR A 268 3.16 -0.02 3.87
N ASN A 269 1.96 -0.34 4.33
CA ASN A 269 0.78 -0.56 3.50
C ASN A 269 0.34 0.75 2.84
N LEU A 270 0.14 1.79 3.67
CA LEU A 270 -0.24 3.13 3.23
C LEU A 270 0.16 4.13 4.32
N PRO A 271 1.17 4.98 4.10
CA PRO A 271 1.53 6.04 5.02
C PRO A 271 0.34 6.97 5.25
N GLY A 272 -0.19 6.96 6.47
CA GLY A 272 -1.25 7.83 6.96
C GLY A 272 -0.72 9.05 7.70
N GLY A 273 0.52 9.00 8.19
CA GLY A 273 1.19 10.11 8.86
C GLY A 273 2.69 9.85 8.98
N LEU A 274 3.48 10.91 9.02
CA LEU A 274 4.95 10.85 9.05
C LEU A 274 5.47 11.96 9.97
N THR A 275 6.34 11.59 10.89
CA THR A 275 7.08 12.56 11.72
C THR A 275 8.49 12.04 12.00
N SER A 276 9.32 12.86 12.62
CA SER A 276 10.70 12.51 12.95
C SER A 276 11.12 13.14 14.27
N ASP A 277 12.11 12.52 14.93
CA ASP A 277 12.87 13.16 16.00
C ASP A 277 13.88 14.21 15.49
N GLY A 278 13.99 14.36 14.17
CA GLY A 278 14.89 15.29 13.49
C GLY A 278 16.34 14.80 13.36
N ASN A 279 16.70 13.63 13.89
CA ASN A 279 18.10 13.18 13.98
C ASN A 279 18.32 11.73 13.54
N GLN A 280 17.49 10.77 13.98
CA GLN A 280 17.73 9.34 13.80
C GLN A 280 16.49 8.56 13.38
N PHE A 281 15.32 8.92 13.91
CA PHE A 281 14.13 8.11 13.76
C PHE A 281 13.11 8.80 12.86
N ILE A 282 12.56 7.99 11.96
CA ILE A 282 11.31 8.26 11.26
C ILE A 282 10.21 7.47 11.96
N PHE A 283 9.07 8.10 12.20
CA PHE A 283 7.87 7.45 12.69
C PHE A 283 6.79 7.51 11.61
N VAL A 284 6.21 6.35 11.31
CA VAL A 284 5.20 6.20 10.24
C VAL A 284 3.92 5.65 10.84
N GLY A 285 2.81 6.32 10.55
CA GLY A 285 1.47 5.80 10.78
C GLY A 285 1.10 4.94 9.61
N ASP A 286 1.39 3.65 9.72
CA ASP A 286 1.04 2.71 8.68
C ASP A 286 -0.44 2.35 8.80
N SER A 287 -1.23 2.83 7.84
CA SER A 287 -2.68 2.74 7.85
C SER A 287 -3.20 1.89 6.69
N PRO A 288 -2.95 0.56 6.70
CA PRO A 288 -3.72 -0.32 5.83
C PRO A 288 -5.19 -0.03 6.07
N ARG A 289 -5.93 0.28 5.01
CA ARG A 289 -7.34 0.65 5.18
C ARG A 289 -8.23 -0.54 5.55
N THR A 290 -7.69 -1.75 5.60
CA THR A 290 -8.43 -3.01 5.81
C THR A 290 -7.87 -3.90 6.92
N ASN A 291 -6.72 -3.53 7.50
CA ASN A 291 -6.05 -4.31 8.53
C ASN A 291 -5.76 -3.45 9.76
N THR A 292 -5.17 -4.08 10.75
CA THR A 292 -4.55 -3.43 11.90
C THR A 292 -3.61 -2.31 11.44
N GLY A 293 -3.97 -1.06 11.75
CA GLY A 293 -3.04 0.06 11.66
C GLY A 293 -1.89 -0.12 12.64
N THR A 294 -0.70 0.29 12.23
CA THR A 294 0.52 0.12 13.03
C THR A 294 1.32 1.41 13.04
N ILE A 295 2.06 1.61 14.13
CA ILE A 295 3.00 2.71 14.27
C ILE A 295 4.38 2.13 14.14
N LEU A 296 5.05 2.52 13.05
CA LEU A 296 6.39 2.08 12.72
C LEU A 296 7.40 3.06 13.26
N ARG A 297 8.54 2.55 13.72
CA ARG A 297 9.74 3.34 14.00
C ARG A 297 10.87 2.81 13.13
N TYR A 298 11.44 3.67 12.30
CA TYR A 298 12.54 3.34 11.42
C TYR A 298 13.81 4.10 11.80
N ASN A 299 14.90 3.36 11.99
CA ASN A 299 16.23 3.92 12.28
C ASN A 299 17.00 4.10 10.98
N VAL A 300 17.23 5.35 10.59
CA VAL A 300 17.85 5.68 9.30
C VAL A 300 19.32 5.25 9.19
N PHE A 301 20.01 5.02 10.31
CA PHE A 301 21.43 4.64 10.33
C PHE A 301 21.65 3.13 10.30
N THR A 302 20.70 2.36 10.84
CA THR A 302 20.83 0.91 10.96
C THR A 302 19.91 0.15 10.02
N ASP A 303 19.06 0.85 9.25
CA ASP A 303 18.10 0.23 8.34
C ASP A 303 17.12 -0.71 9.07
N GLN A 304 16.80 -0.39 10.33
CA GLN A 304 15.95 -1.21 11.19
C GLN A 304 14.57 -0.59 11.30
N GLN A 305 13.53 -1.37 11.00
CA GLN A 305 12.13 -1.01 11.19
C GLN A 305 11.50 -1.84 12.31
N ASP A 306 11.04 -1.18 13.37
CA ASP A 306 10.26 -1.79 14.45
C ASP A 306 8.77 -1.42 14.34
N ILE A 307 7.89 -2.25 14.91
CA ILE A 307 6.49 -1.89 15.18
C ILE A 307 6.39 -1.55 16.66
N ILE A 308 6.19 -0.27 16.95
CA ILE A 308 6.16 0.24 18.32
C ILE A 308 4.75 0.22 18.93
N SER A 309 3.71 0.16 18.10
CA SER A 309 2.33 -0.09 18.55
C SER A 309 1.42 -0.54 17.43
N SER A 310 0.46 -1.40 17.73
CA SER A 310 -0.60 -1.83 16.83
C SER A 310 -1.98 -1.88 17.48
N LYS A 311 -2.07 -1.52 18.76
CA LYS A 311 -3.25 -1.73 19.59
C LYS A 311 -3.67 -0.44 20.26
N VAL A 312 -4.99 -0.32 20.41
CA VAL A 312 -5.64 0.74 21.17
C VAL A 312 -6.73 0.13 22.06
N PRO A 313 -7.12 0.78 23.16
CA PRO A 313 -8.29 0.42 23.95
C PRO A 313 -9.51 0.20 23.07
N ALA A 314 -10.34 -0.78 23.44
CA ALA A 314 -11.53 -1.12 22.70
C ALA A 314 -12.49 0.09 22.55
N TYR A 315 -12.89 0.39 21.31
CA TYR A 315 -13.86 1.45 21.01
C TYR A 315 -14.91 0.98 19.98
N GLN A 316 -16.08 1.63 19.94
CA GLN A 316 -17.15 1.27 19.01
C GLN A 316 -17.06 2.11 17.73
N ALA A 317 -16.72 1.47 16.61
CA ALA A 317 -16.86 2.10 15.30
C ALA A 317 -18.29 1.90 14.76
N THR A 318 -18.98 2.98 14.39
CA THR A 318 -20.35 2.94 13.82
C THR A 318 -20.41 2.71 12.31
N PHE A 319 -19.26 2.61 11.63
CA PHE A 319 -19.13 2.34 10.19
C PHE A 319 -17.97 1.36 9.95
N PRO A 320 -18.06 0.45 8.96
CA PRO A 320 -19.21 0.15 8.09
C PRO A 320 -20.33 -0.66 8.79
N THR A 321 -20.04 -1.24 9.95
CA THR A 321 -21.00 -1.91 10.85
C THR A 321 -20.59 -1.59 12.29
N GLN A 322 -21.51 -1.65 13.27
CA GLN A 322 -21.16 -1.47 14.69
C GLN A 322 -20.18 -2.57 15.14
N GLN A 323 -18.88 -2.28 15.08
CA GLN A 323 -17.83 -3.20 15.46
C GLN A 323 -16.96 -2.59 16.55
N THR A 324 -16.65 -3.41 17.55
CA THR A 324 -15.59 -3.09 18.51
C THR A 324 -14.25 -3.18 17.79
N GLN A 325 -13.54 -2.06 17.75
CA GLN A 325 -12.17 -1.97 17.26
C GLN A 325 -11.19 -1.97 18.44
N THR A 326 -10.04 -2.61 18.28
CA THR A 326 -8.94 -2.65 19.28
C THR A 326 -7.59 -2.29 18.66
N THR A 327 -7.60 -1.73 17.46
CA THR A 327 -6.43 -1.38 16.67
C THR A 327 -6.63 -0.02 16.03
N TYR A 328 -5.54 0.65 15.68
CA TYR A 328 -5.61 1.86 14.86
C TYR A 328 -6.34 1.56 13.55
N THR A 329 -7.18 2.48 13.10
CA THR A 329 -7.89 2.36 11.81
C THR A 329 -7.92 3.70 11.10
N GLY A 330 -7.36 3.77 9.89
CA GLY A 330 -7.38 5.01 9.11
C GLY A 330 -6.53 6.11 9.73
N ILE A 331 -5.27 5.85 10.05
CA ILE A 331 -4.34 6.86 10.60
C ILE A 331 -4.22 8.01 9.60
N THR A 332 -4.37 9.23 10.08
CA THR A 332 -4.38 10.47 9.29
C THR A 332 -3.23 11.41 9.62
N GLY A 333 -2.52 11.20 10.73
CA GLY A 333 -1.35 11.99 11.09
C GLY A 333 -0.65 11.49 12.34
N ILE A 334 0.63 11.84 12.48
CA ILE A 334 1.44 11.55 13.68
C ILE A 334 2.20 12.82 14.08
N ALA A 335 2.30 13.05 15.39
CA ALA A 335 3.19 14.05 15.98
C ALA A 335 4.06 13.44 17.08
N ILE A 336 5.16 14.13 17.39
CA ILE A 336 6.03 13.85 18.52
C ILE A 336 6.12 15.10 19.41
N ASP A 337 6.15 14.92 20.73
CA ASP A 337 6.47 15.99 21.67
C ASP A 337 7.95 15.96 22.12
N PRO A 338 8.46 17.01 22.77
CA PRO A 338 9.85 17.05 23.24
C PRO A 338 10.20 15.96 24.27
N ALA A 339 9.21 15.39 24.97
CA ALA A 339 9.41 14.27 25.89
C ALA A 339 9.48 12.92 25.17
N GLY A 340 9.18 12.91 23.87
CA GLY A 340 9.23 11.72 23.04
C GLY A 340 7.95 10.91 23.00
N ASN A 341 6.84 11.48 23.46
CA ASN A 341 5.53 10.86 23.29
C ASN A 341 5.07 11.04 21.84
N LEU A 342 4.49 10.00 21.25
CA LEU A 342 3.82 10.10 19.97
C LEU A 342 2.33 10.31 20.15
N TYR A 343 1.76 11.09 19.25
CA TYR A 343 0.33 11.33 19.15
C TYR A 343 -0.13 10.88 17.77
N VAL A 344 -1.12 9.99 17.73
CA VAL A 344 -1.60 9.35 16.50
C VAL A 344 -3.04 9.75 16.28
N GLY A 345 -3.32 10.46 15.19
CA GLY A 345 -4.68 10.72 14.75
C GLY A 345 -5.18 9.59 13.85
N ASP A 346 -6.37 9.05 14.10
CA ASP A 346 -7.00 8.05 13.23
C ASP A 346 -8.50 8.31 13.04
N ASP A 347 -9.08 7.75 11.97
CA ASP A 347 -10.52 7.74 11.70
C ASP A 347 -10.92 6.42 11.00
N PRO A 348 -11.72 5.55 11.63
CA PRO A 348 -12.17 4.29 11.03
C PRO A 348 -13.09 4.48 9.82
N THR A 349 -13.56 5.69 9.54
CA THR A 349 -14.35 6.05 8.37
C THR A 349 -13.50 6.52 7.19
N LEU A 350 -12.18 6.62 7.35
CA LEU A 350 -11.26 6.99 6.27
C LEU A 350 -11.41 6.01 5.09
N GLY A 351 -11.87 6.53 3.95
CA GLY A 351 -12.10 5.74 2.73
C GLY A 351 -13.56 5.29 2.52
N ALA A 352 -14.47 5.61 3.44
CA ALA A 352 -15.91 5.42 3.25
C ALA A 352 -16.46 6.21 2.03
N VAL A 353 -17.50 5.67 1.39
CA VAL A 353 -18.19 6.32 0.25
C VAL A 353 -18.99 7.55 0.70
N ALA A 354 -19.42 7.59 1.96
CA ALA A 354 -20.02 8.77 2.60
C ALA A 354 -18.91 9.66 3.21
N PRO A 355 -19.12 10.99 3.33
CA PRO A 355 -18.17 11.86 3.99
C PRO A 355 -17.81 11.30 5.38
N PRO A 356 -16.54 11.40 5.80
CA PRO A 356 -16.09 10.83 7.06
C PRO A 356 -16.97 11.34 8.19
N ARG A 357 -17.50 10.40 8.96
CA ARG A 357 -18.48 10.70 10.00
C ARG A 357 -17.69 10.87 11.28
N PHE A 358 -17.36 12.10 11.67
CA PHE A 358 -17.09 12.54 13.06
C PHE A 358 -16.63 11.48 14.09
N MET A 359 -15.70 10.62 13.71
CA MET A 359 -15.27 9.42 14.45
C MET A 359 -13.75 9.39 14.60
N GLY A 360 -13.11 10.55 14.41
CA GLY A 360 -11.69 10.68 14.60
C GLY A 360 -11.30 10.51 16.07
N HIS A 361 -10.10 9.99 16.31
CA HIS A 361 -9.50 9.92 17.64
C HIS A 361 -8.07 10.45 17.61
N VAL A 362 -7.58 10.87 18.76
CA VAL A 362 -6.14 11.03 18.98
C VAL A 362 -5.71 10.09 20.10
N TRP A 363 -4.70 9.27 19.82
CA TRP A 363 -4.08 8.32 20.74
C TRP A 363 -2.70 8.84 21.18
N LYS A 364 -2.27 8.51 22.39
CA LYS A 364 -0.95 8.83 22.92
C LYS A 364 -0.15 7.56 23.20
N LEU A 365 1.09 7.54 22.73
CA LEU A 365 2.10 6.51 22.97
C LEU A 365 3.26 7.13 23.76
N PRO A 366 3.42 6.81 25.05
CA PRO A 366 4.45 7.42 25.87
C PRO A 366 5.87 6.93 25.51
N GLY A 367 6.85 7.84 25.51
CA GLY A 367 8.29 7.49 25.48
C GLY A 367 8.81 6.73 24.25
N ALA A 368 8.17 6.87 23.09
CA ALA A 368 8.49 6.09 21.88
C ALA A 368 9.92 6.27 21.33
N TYR A 369 10.57 7.43 21.53
CA TYR A 369 11.96 7.68 21.07
C TYR A 369 13.03 7.65 22.17
N THR A 370 12.69 7.84 23.46
CA THR A 370 13.69 7.95 24.55
C THR A 370 14.22 6.59 25.03
N SER A 371 13.69 5.50 24.50
CA SER A 371 14.15 4.14 24.79
C SER A 371 15.53 3.87 24.19
N THR A 372 16.56 4.27 24.94
CA THR A 372 17.89 3.61 24.93
C THR A 372 17.83 2.20 25.54
N VAL A 373 16.63 1.76 25.96
CA VAL A 373 16.38 0.40 26.43
C VAL A 373 16.44 -0.51 25.20
N THR A 374 17.57 -1.21 25.06
CA THR A 374 17.62 -2.43 24.26
C THR A 374 16.41 -3.27 24.63
N CYS A 375 15.46 -3.39 23.71
CA CYS A 375 14.33 -4.30 23.81
C CYS A 375 14.91 -5.72 23.80
N SER A 376 15.33 -6.18 24.97
CA SER A 376 15.91 -7.50 25.13
C SER A 376 14.75 -8.48 25.18
N ALA A 377 14.77 -9.51 24.32
CA ALA A 377 13.82 -10.62 24.38
C ALA A 377 13.79 -11.32 25.76
N SER A 378 14.78 -11.08 26.62
CA SER A 378 14.86 -11.63 27.99
C SER A 378 14.19 -10.78 29.07
N VAL A 379 13.68 -9.58 28.78
CA VAL A 379 13.02 -8.70 29.76
C VAL A 379 11.58 -8.44 29.33
N ALA A 380 10.62 -8.97 30.10
CA ALA A 380 9.18 -8.92 29.85
C ALA A 380 8.53 -7.53 30.07
N THR A 381 9.27 -6.44 29.89
CA THR A 381 8.71 -5.08 29.92
C THR A 381 8.67 -4.54 28.49
N GLY A 382 7.49 -4.66 27.88
CA GLY A 382 7.21 -4.34 26.49
C GLY A 382 7.36 -2.85 26.17
N CYS A 383 8.19 -2.55 25.18
CA CYS A 383 8.26 -1.23 24.56
C CYS A 383 7.91 -1.24 23.07
N VAL A 384 7.80 -2.42 22.45
CA VAL A 384 7.50 -2.60 21.02
C VAL A 384 6.66 -3.86 20.82
N ASP A 385 5.73 -3.84 19.87
CA ASP A 385 4.92 -5.01 19.51
C ASP A 385 5.72 -6.03 18.67
N ALA A 386 6.68 -5.55 17.87
CA ALA A 386 7.64 -6.39 17.16
C ALA A 386 8.94 -5.63 16.85
N LEU A 387 10.08 -6.32 16.95
CA LEU A 387 11.40 -5.81 16.56
C LEU A 387 11.74 -6.27 15.15
N GLY A 388 12.29 -5.36 14.35
CA GLY A 388 12.91 -5.71 13.08
C GLY A 388 14.38 -6.01 13.24
N ALA A 389 15.01 -6.35 12.12
CA ALA A 389 16.46 -6.37 11.95
C ALA A 389 16.84 -5.47 10.75
N PRO A 390 18.12 -5.09 10.60
CA PRO A 390 18.58 -4.37 9.41
C PRO A 390 18.14 -5.04 8.11
N GLY A 391 17.40 -4.32 7.27
CA GLY A 391 16.84 -4.82 5.99
C GLY A 391 15.70 -5.84 6.12
N VAL A 392 15.29 -6.19 7.34
CA VAL A 392 14.19 -7.13 7.63
C VAL A 392 13.20 -6.46 8.59
N PRO A 393 12.16 -5.81 8.07
CA PRO A 393 11.13 -5.14 8.84
C PRO A 393 10.46 -6.06 9.87
N ALA A 394 10.10 -5.48 11.00
CA ALA A 394 9.20 -6.13 11.94
C ALA A 394 7.86 -6.45 11.24
N GLN A 395 7.31 -7.63 11.53
CA GLN A 395 6.00 -8.08 11.06
C GLN A 395 5.10 -8.32 12.27
N ILE A 396 3.87 -7.82 12.23
CA ILE A 396 2.82 -8.32 13.13
C ILE A 396 2.38 -9.65 12.58
N THR A 397 2.31 -10.68 13.42
CA THR A 397 1.63 -11.92 13.04
C THR A 397 0.21 -11.57 12.59
N PRO A 398 -0.16 -11.76 11.31
CA PRO A 398 -1.49 -11.39 10.85
C PRO A 398 -2.57 -12.12 11.67
N PRO A 399 -3.80 -11.61 11.79
CA PRO A 399 -4.83 -12.29 12.57
C PRO A 399 -5.06 -13.71 12.03
N PRO A 400 -5.35 -14.69 12.91
CA PRO A 400 -5.63 -16.05 12.47
C PRO A 400 -6.84 -16.05 11.54
N SER A 401 -6.70 -16.70 10.39
CA SER A 401 -7.75 -16.89 9.39
C SER A 401 -8.40 -18.26 9.50
N LEU A 402 -9.49 -18.50 8.76
CA LEU A 402 -10.11 -19.83 8.69
C LEU A 402 -9.14 -20.88 8.11
N ALA A 403 -8.38 -20.52 7.09
CA ALA A 403 -7.37 -21.41 6.52
C ALA A 403 -6.06 -21.36 7.31
N LYS A 404 -5.32 -22.47 7.23
CA LYS A 404 -3.90 -22.51 7.63
C LYS A 404 -3.09 -21.53 6.75
N PRO A 405 -1.91 -21.08 7.21
CA PRO A 405 -1.01 -20.29 6.38
C PRO A 405 -0.80 -20.94 5.01
N ALA A 406 -0.86 -20.13 3.96
CA ALA A 406 -0.69 -20.56 2.58
C ALA A 406 0.71 -21.19 2.39
N LYS A 407 0.83 -22.29 1.65
CA LYS A 407 2.12 -22.90 1.31
C LYS A 407 2.71 -22.20 0.09
N LEU A 408 3.98 -21.79 0.15
CA LEU A 408 4.69 -21.31 -1.04
C LEU A 408 4.71 -22.39 -2.14
N VAL A 409 4.34 -22.00 -3.35
CA VAL A 409 4.31 -22.84 -4.56
C VAL A 409 5.41 -22.42 -5.52
N SER A 410 5.52 -21.12 -5.79
CA SER A 410 6.50 -20.55 -6.72
C SER A 410 6.93 -19.16 -6.26
N TRP A 411 8.07 -18.70 -6.75
CA TRP A 411 8.63 -17.40 -6.45
C TRP A 411 9.51 -16.89 -7.60
N GLY A 412 9.92 -15.62 -7.55
CA GLY A 412 10.76 -15.00 -8.57
C GLY A 412 9.98 -14.48 -9.78
N GLN A 413 8.66 -14.32 -9.64
CA GLN A 413 7.86 -13.57 -10.62
C GLN A 413 8.09 -12.07 -10.38
N THR A 414 7.97 -11.21 -11.38
CA THR A 414 8.05 -9.75 -11.20
C THR A 414 6.77 -9.14 -10.68
N SER A 415 5.62 -9.56 -11.21
CA SER A 415 4.29 -9.10 -10.81
C SER A 415 3.29 -10.06 -11.45
N PRO A 416 2.86 -11.12 -10.73
CA PRO A 416 2.04 -12.18 -11.30
C PRO A 416 0.54 -11.85 -11.24
N HIS A 417 -0.05 -11.43 -12.37
CA HIS A 417 -1.44 -10.95 -12.45
C HIS A 417 -2.48 -12.05 -12.67
N GLY A 418 -2.05 -13.27 -12.94
CA GLY A 418 -2.97 -14.34 -13.28
C GLY A 418 -2.32 -15.69 -13.33
N LEU A 419 -3.14 -16.71 -13.12
CA LEU A 419 -2.74 -18.10 -13.10
C LEU A 419 -3.72 -18.92 -13.94
N ALA A 420 -3.22 -19.93 -14.65
CA ALA A 420 -4.04 -20.93 -15.30
C ALA A 420 -3.39 -22.30 -15.20
N TRP A 421 -4.19 -23.31 -14.85
CA TRP A 421 -3.79 -24.69 -15.05
C TRP A 421 -4.08 -25.11 -16.48
N MET A 422 -3.07 -25.58 -17.21
CA MET A 422 -3.25 -26.07 -18.59
C MET A 422 -2.93 -27.56 -18.65
N PRO A 423 -3.91 -28.43 -18.96
CA PRO A 423 -3.70 -29.87 -19.04
C PRO A 423 -2.89 -30.24 -20.29
N GLY A 424 -1.99 -31.21 -20.16
CA GLY A 424 -1.21 -31.71 -21.29
C GLY A 424 -0.66 -33.12 -21.07
N GLN A 425 0.06 -33.62 -22.06
CA GLN A 425 0.61 -34.99 -22.09
C GLN A 425 1.83 -35.16 -21.17
N LEU A 426 2.38 -34.08 -20.61
CA LEU A 426 3.43 -34.10 -19.61
C LEU A 426 2.87 -34.09 -18.18
N GLY A 427 1.54 -34.20 -18.02
CA GLY A 427 0.85 -34.15 -16.74
C GLY A 427 0.12 -32.82 -16.49
N GLY A 428 0.27 -31.85 -17.38
CA GLY A 428 -0.21 -30.47 -17.19
C GLY A 428 0.70 -29.68 -16.25
N HIS A 429 0.67 -28.36 -16.41
CA HIS A 429 1.46 -27.43 -15.60
C HIS A 429 0.63 -26.22 -15.21
N LEU A 430 1.06 -25.55 -14.13
CA LEU A 430 0.59 -24.22 -13.79
C LEU A 430 1.30 -23.21 -14.68
N TRP A 431 0.56 -22.21 -15.14
CA TRP A 431 1.09 -21.10 -15.92
C TRP A 431 0.81 -19.80 -15.19
N VAL A 432 1.77 -18.88 -15.24
CA VAL A 432 1.69 -17.58 -14.60
C VAL A 432 1.84 -16.48 -15.64
N SER A 433 0.94 -15.51 -15.58
CA SER A 433 1.09 -14.26 -16.31
C SER A 433 1.95 -13.32 -15.49
N ASP A 434 3.19 -13.12 -15.93
CA ASP A 434 4.15 -12.24 -15.27
C ASP A 434 4.37 -10.96 -16.07
N HIS A 435 4.38 -9.81 -15.40
CA HIS A 435 4.49 -8.51 -16.05
C HIS A 435 5.72 -8.37 -16.96
N THR A 436 6.87 -8.97 -16.64
CA THR A 436 8.08 -8.83 -17.48
C THR A 436 8.46 -10.08 -18.24
N GLN A 437 8.20 -11.27 -17.68
CA GLN A 437 8.57 -12.54 -18.29
C GLN A 437 7.55 -13.00 -19.32
N GLY A 438 6.32 -12.47 -19.28
CA GLY A 438 5.23 -12.90 -20.16
C GLY A 438 4.38 -14.00 -19.54
N LEU A 439 3.60 -14.70 -20.36
CA LEU A 439 2.85 -15.89 -19.90
C LEU A 439 3.80 -17.08 -19.92
N CYS A 440 4.11 -17.63 -18.74
CA CYS A 440 5.14 -18.65 -18.58
C CYS A 440 4.63 -19.91 -17.89
N ARG A 441 5.13 -21.06 -18.35
CA ARG A 441 4.95 -22.33 -17.65
C ARG A 441 5.79 -22.36 -16.37
N LEU A 442 5.23 -22.93 -15.30
CA LEU A 442 5.93 -23.21 -14.06
C LEU A 442 6.32 -24.69 -14.01
N ASP A 443 7.61 -24.97 -13.95
CA ASP A 443 8.18 -26.33 -13.84
C ASP A 443 8.73 -26.56 -12.44
N THR A 444 8.89 -27.82 -12.02
CA THR A 444 9.52 -28.14 -10.73
C THR A 444 10.94 -27.55 -10.67
N ALA A 445 11.25 -26.86 -9.57
CA ALA A 445 12.57 -26.27 -9.36
C ALA A 445 13.63 -27.38 -9.22
N PRO A 446 14.77 -27.32 -9.94
CA PRO A 446 15.78 -28.40 -9.95
C PRO A 446 16.33 -28.79 -8.57
N ASP A 447 16.41 -27.83 -7.65
CA ASP A 447 16.95 -28.02 -6.30
C ASP A 447 15.85 -28.16 -5.22
N HIS A 448 14.57 -28.02 -5.59
CA HIS A 448 13.44 -28.01 -4.65
C HIS A 448 12.20 -28.69 -5.25
N ALA A 449 12.07 -30.01 -5.01
CA ALA A 449 10.96 -30.82 -5.54
C ALA A 449 9.55 -30.35 -5.14
N GLU A 450 9.46 -29.51 -4.09
CA GLU A 450 8.21 -28.98 -3.54
C GLU A 450 7.82 -27.62 -4.14
N LEU A 451 8.74 -26.97 -4.87
CA LEU A 451 8.56 -25.63 -5.45
C LEU A 451 8.58 -25.69 -6.96
N PHE A 452 7.95 -24.71 -7.58
CA PHE A 452 7.96 -24.47 -9.00
C PHE A 452 8.71 -23.18 -9.32
N ALA A 453 9.17 -23.07 -10.55
CA ALA A 453 9.87 -21.91 -11.07
C ALA A 453 9.45 -21.63 -12.51
N THR A 454 9.52 -20.36 -12.91
CA THR A 454 9.28 -19.95 -14.29
C THR A 454 10.25 -20.67 -15.22
N ASN A 455 9.72 -21.36 -16.24
CA ASN A 455 10.49 -21.90 -17.34
C ASN A 455 10.56 -20.86 -18.49
N PRO A 456 11.68 -20.14 -18.66
CA PRO A 456 11.81 -19.12 -19.69
C PRO A 456 11.75 -19.68 -21.13
N THR A 457 12.04 -20.97 -21.31
CA THR A 457 11.94 -21.63 -22.63
C THR A 457 10.50 -21.95 -23.04
N ALA A 458 9.57 -21.88 -22.07
CA ALA A 458 8.14 -22.11 -22.25
C ALA A 458 7.33 -20.84 -21.96
N CYS A 459 7.94 -19.65 -21.99
CA CYS A 459 7.23 -18.38 -21.98
C CYS A 459 6.70 -18.01 -23.38
N ASP A 460 5.79 -17.05 -23.47
CA ASP A 460 5.32 -16.57 -24.77
C ASP A 460 6.49 -16.01 -25.59
N SER A 461 6.56 -16.45 -26.85
CA SER A 461 7.72 -16.18 -27.68
C SER A 461 7.94 -14.68 -27.84
N MET A 462 9.13 -14.22 -27.44
CA MET A 462 9.61 -12.82 -27.57
C MET A 462 8.89 -11.77 -26.71
N GLY A 463 8.12 -12.16 -25.69
CA GLY A 463 7.37 -11.21 -24.85
C GLY A 463 6.39 -10.40 -25.70
N THR A 464 5.64 -11.10 -26.57
CA THR A 464 4.68 -10.48 -27.48
C THR A 464 3.58 -9.77 -26.70
N ILE A 465 3.21 -10.34 -25.55
CA ILE A 465 2.28 -9.74 -24.61
C ILE A 465 3.08 -8.82 -23.70
N GLY A 466 2.87 -7.50 -23.81
CA GLY A 466 3.76 -6.53 -23.16
C GLY A 466 3.70 -6.60 -21.63
N SER A 467 2.51 -6.87 -21.08
CA SER A 467 2.32 -7.18 -19.67
C SER A 467 1.04 -8.01 -19.54
N PRO A 468 1.13 -9.34 -19.43
CA PRO A 468 -0.04 -10.21 -19.41
C PRO A 468 -0.84 -10.09 -18.11
N GLY A 469 -2.17 -10.05 -18.22
CA GLY A 469 -3.11 -10.19 -17.10
C GLY A 469 -3.61 -11.63 -16.95
N GLN A 470 -4.82 -11.84 -16.43
CA GLN A 470 -5.46 -13.14 -16.22
C GLN A 470 -5.47 -14.02 -17.48
N PRO A 471 -4.79 -15.17 -17.52
CA PRO A 471 -4.91 -16.10 -18.64
C PRO A 471 -6.15 -16.98 -18.48
N VAL A 472 -6.80 -17.33 -19.60
CA VAL A 472 -7.91 -18.30 -19.64
C VAL A 472 -7.64 -19.37 -20.69
N TYR A 473 -7.64 -20.63 -20.25
CA TYR A 473 -7.53 -21.81 -21.10
C TYR A 473 -8.89 -22.22 -21.69
N ASP A 474 -8.96 -22.35 -23.02
CA ASP A 474 -10.11 -22.91 -23.72
C ASP A 474 -9.96 -24.43 -23.87
N ALA A 475 -10.73 -25.17 -23.07
CA ALA A 475 -10.71 -26.64 -23.10
C ALA A 475 -11.23 -27.24 -24.42
N THR A 476 -11.82 -26.44 -25.31
CA THR A 476 -12.31 -26.91 -26.61
C THR A 476 -11.14 -27.12 -27.57
N PRO A 477 -10.89 -28.37 -28.02
CA PRO A 477 -9.79 -28.64 -28.94
C PRO A 477 -10.06 -28.03 -30.32
N ASN A 478 -9.00 -27.55 -30.94
CA ASN A 478 -8.94 -27.19 -32.35
C ASN A 478 -8.91 -28.45 -33.20
N ALA A 479 -9.09 -28.29 -34.52
CA ALA A 479 -9.11 -29.41 -35.46
C ALA A 479 -7.80 -30.23 -35.47
N ASP A 480 -6.68 -29.62 -35.08
CA ASP A 480 -5.36 -30.22 -34.98
C ASP A 480 -5.02 -30.73 -33.56
N GLY A 481 -5.99 -30.69 -32.63
CA GLY A 481 -5.81 -31.09 -31.23
C GLY A 481 -5.09 -30.06 -30.35
N THR A 482 -4.74 -28.88 -30.89
CA THR A 482 -4.28 -27.75 -30.06
C THR A 482 -5.44 -27.09 -29.34
N HIS A 483 -5.15 -26.17 -28.42
CA HIS A 483 -6.15 -25.40 -27.69
C HIS A 483 -5.86 -23.91 -27.80
N PHE A 484 -6.83 -23.06 -27.44
CA PHE A 484 -6.59 -21.62 -27.33
C PHE A 484 -6.36 -21.20 -25.89
N VAL A 485 -5.54 -20.17 -25.72
CA VAL A 485 -5.36 -19.44 -24.46
C VAL A 485 -5.59 -17.97 -24.74
N TYR A 486 -6.43 -17.34 -23.93
CA TYR A 486 -6.74 -15.92 -24.06
C TYR A 486 -6.02 -15.17 -22.94
N VAL A 487 -5.31 -14.11 -23.29
CA VAL A 487 -4.47 -13.37 -22.35
C VAL A 487 -4.62 -11.87 -22.60
N PRO A 488 -5.16 -11.11 -21.64
CA PRO A 488 -5.27 -9.67 -21.77
C PRO A 488 -3.89 -9.03 -21.58
N ASP A 489 -3.68 -7.89 -22.21
CA ASP A 489 -2.46 -7.10 -22.08
C ASP A 489 -2.76 -5.82 -21.29
N GLN A 490 -2.11 -5.66 -20.14
CA GLN A 490 -2.24 -4.49 -19.28
C GLN A 490 -1.10 -3.47 -19.51
N ALA A 491 -0.26 -3.63 -20.53
CA ALA A 491 0.79 -2.67 -20.81
C ALA A 491 0.23 -1.27 -21.12
N VAL A 492 1.06 -0.24 -20.89
CA VAL A 492 0.75 1.11 -21.36
C VAL A 492 0.67 1.08 -22.90
N LYS A 493 -0.44 1.56 -23.47
CA LYS A 493 -0.77 1.42 -24.91
C LYS A 493 -0.96 -0.04 -25.35
N SER A 494 -1.42 -0.89 -24.43
CA SER A 494 -1.81 -2.25 -24.74
C SER A 494 -2.71 -2.30 -25.98
N PRO A 495 -2.52 -3.29 -26.86
CA PRO A 495 -3.41 -3.52 -28.00
C PRO A 495 -4.73 -4.20 -27.60
N GLY A 496 -4.89 -4.65 -26.36
CA GLY A 496 -6.11 -5.25 -25.83
C GLY A 496 -5.93 -6.70 -25.40
N LEU A 497 -6.47 -7.65 -26.18
CA LEU A 497 -6.57 -9.07 -25.83
C LEU A 497 -5.87 -9.95 -26.87
N TRP A 498 -5.06 -10.90 -26.41
CA TRP A 498 -4.36 -11.85 -27.26
C TRP A 498 -4.99 -13.24 -27.22
N ARG A 499 -4.94 -13.96 -28.35
CA ARG A 499 -5.21 -15.38 -28.45
C ARG A 499 -3.93 -16.11 -28.84
N LEU A 500 -3.53 -17.09 -28.04
CA LEU A 500 -2.38 -17.96 -28.28
C LEU A 500 -2.86 -19.38 -28.56
N THR A 501 -2.02 -20.16 -29.24
CA THR A 501 -2.23 -21.59 -29.47
C THR A 501 -1.40 -22.38 -28.47
N PHE A 502 -2.05 -23.21 -27.66
CA PHE A 502 -1.41 -24.16 -26.74
C PHE A 502 -1.36 -25.56 -27.36
N ASN A 503 -0.17 -26.14 -27.41
CA ASN A 503 0.02 -27.52 -27.85
C ASN A 503 0.12 -28.45 -26.63
N PRO A 504 -0.86 -29.33 -26.39
CA PRO A 504 -0.86 -30.20 -25.22
C PRO A 504 0.19 -31.32 -25.29
N ALA A 505 0.76 -31.63 -26.46
CA ALA A 505 1.73 -32.72 -26.59
C ALA A 505 3.10 -32.38 -25.99
N ASN A 506 3.51 -31.11 -26.07
CA ASN A 506 4.77 -30.62 -25.54
C ASN A 506 4.59 -29.48 -24.51
N GLU A 507 3.34 -29.09 -24.26
CA GLU A 507 2.94 -28.04 -23.32
C GLU A 507 3.66 -26.72 -23.59
N THR A 508 3.53 -26.25 -24.84
CA THR A 508 4.08 -24.97 -25.33
C THR A 508 2.99 -24.05 -25.85
N ILE A 509 3.23 -22.75 -25.80
CA ILE A 509 2.38 -21.71 -26.40
C ILE A 509 3.07 -21.07 -27.59
N ALA A 510 2.29 -20.74 -28.63
CA ALA A 510 2.78 -20.14 -29.86
C ALA A 510 1.67 -19.32 -30.56
N ASN A 511 2.03 -18.68 -31.67
CA ASN A 511 1.10 -18.01 -32.58
C ASN A 511 0.19 -16.98 -31.89
N PRO A 512 0.74 -15.96 -31.21
CA PRO A 512 -0.07 -14.90 -30.63
C PRO A 512 -0.78 -14.12 -31.75
N VAL A 513 -2.10 -13.99 -31.63
CA VAL A 513 -2.95 -13.23 -32.56
C VAL A 513 -3.79 -12.24 -31.77
N LEU A 514 -3.75 -10.97 -32.18
CA LEU A 514 -4.54 -9.92 -31.56
C LEU A 514 -6.03 -10.12 -31.85
N MET A 515 -6.86 -10.06 -30.81
CA MET A 515 -8.31 -10.24 -30.90
C MET A 515 -9.03 -8.91 -31.09
N ALA A 516 -9.98 -8.89 -32.03
CA ALA A 516 -10.85 -7.75 -32.31
C ALA A 516 -10.09 -6.40 -32.44
N PRO A 517 -9.03 -6.31 -33.26
CA PRO A 517 -8.22 -5.11 -33.36
C PRO A 517 -9.07 -3.89 -33.79
N GLY A 518 -8.95 -2.80 -33.04
CA GLY A 518 -9.71 -1.56 -33.28
C GLY A 518 -11.15 -1.59 -32.79
N ALA A 519 -11.59 -2.64 -32.10
CA ALA A 519 -12.94 -2.75 -31.54
C ALA A 519 -13.06 -2.13 -30.13
N GLY A 520 -12.14 -1.23 -29.74
CA GLY A 520 -12.19 -0.49 -28.47
C GLY A 520 -11.61 -1.20 -27.25
N LEU A 521 -10.91 -2.33 -27.46
CA LEU A 521 -10.14 -3.01 -26.41
C LEU A 521 -8.75 -2.38 -26.19
N ASP A 522 -8.27 -1.59 -27.16
CA ASP A 522 -6.96 -0.98 -27.14
C ASP A 522 -6.87 0.14 -26.10
N ASN A 523 -5.66 0.32 -25.57
CA ASN A 523 -5.30 1.34 -24.58
C ASN A 523 -6.06 1.26 -23.24
N ASP A 524 -6.97 0.30 -23.02
CA ASP A 524 -7.73 0.17 -21.78
C ASP A 524 -6.95 -0.53 -20.64
N LYS A 525 -5.79 -1.12 -20.98
CA LYS A 525 -5.01 -1.98 -20.09
C LYS A 525 -5.89 -3.11 -19.53
N LEU A 526 -6.34 -4.01 -20.41
CA LEU A 526 -7.13 -5.18 -20.00
C LEU A 526 -6.31 -6.02 -19.02
N ASP A 527 -6.93 -6.48 -17.95
CA ASP A 527 -6.26 -7.21 -16.88
C ASP A 527 -6.98 -8.51 -16.52
N GLY A 528 -8.31 -8.46 -16.35
CA GLY A 528 -9.13 -9.65 -16.13
C GLY A 528 -9.79 -10.13 -17.42
N VAL A 529 -9.78 -11.45 -17.63
CA VAL A 529 -10.59 -12.11 -18.66
C VAL A 529 -11.21 -13.39 -18.09
N ALA A 530 -12.46 -13.68 -18.45
CA ALA A 530 -13.14 -14.92 -18.07
C ALA A 530 -13.94 -15.48 -19.26
N MET A 531 -13.99 -16.80 -19.37
CA MET A 531 -14.92 -17.47 -20.29
C MET A 531 -16.30 -17.55 -19.64
N GLY A 532 -17.30 -16.98 -20.31
CA GLY A 532 -18.68 -17.02 -19.87
C GLY A 532 -19.34 -18.38 -20.15
N PRO A 533 -20.45 -18.69 -19.47
CA PRO A 533 -21.22 -19.92 -19.70
C PRO A 533 -21.89 -19.97 -21.09
N ASP A 534 -21.95 -18.83 -21.78
CA ASP A 534 -22.42 -18.69 -23.17
C ASP A 534 -21.32 -18.92 -24.22
N GLY A 535 -20.10 -19.24 -23.79
CA GLY A 535 -18.94 -19.48 -24.67
C GLY A 535 -18.27 -18.20 -25.20
N ASN A 536 -18.70 -17.02 -24.76
CA ASN A 536 -18.04 -15.75 -25.07
C ASN A 536 -16.97 -15.41 -24.03
N LEU A 537 -16.06 -14.49 -24.38
CA LEU A 537 -15.11 -13.95 -23.41
C LEU A 537 -15.64 -12.67 -22.81
N TYR A 538 -15.38 -12.48 -21.53
CA TYR A 538 -15.66 -11.26 -20.79
C TYR A 538 -14.34 -10.67 -20.33
N ALA A 539 -14.15 -9.37 -20.52
CA ALA A 539 -12.90 -8.70 -20.17
C ALA A 539 -13.17 -7.37 -19.46
N GLY A 540 -12.23 -6.95 -18.62
CA GLY A 540 -12.22 -5.62 -18.02
C GLY A 540 -10.79 -5.08 -17.94
N GLY A 541 -10.66 -3.75 -17.95
CA GLY A 541 -9.38 -3.06 -17.87
C GLY A 541 -9.23 -2.18 -16.64
N LEU A 542 -8.01 -1.66 -16.47
CA LEU A 542 -7.62 -0.83 -15.34
C LEU A 542 -8.00 0.65 -15.51
N LYS A 543 -8.39 1.09 -16.72
CA LYS A 543 -8.55 2.52 -17.03
C LYS A 543 -9.98 3.01 -17.04
N ASN A 544 -10.90 2.22 -17.58
CA ASN A 544 -12.29 2.61 -17.68
C ASN A 544 -13.19 1.57 -17.03
N GLY A 545 -14.38 2.02 -16.61
CA GLY A 545 -15.34 1.17 -15.93
C GLY A 545 -16.02 0.14 -16.79
N PHE A 546 -15.72 -0.01 -18.09
CA PHE A 546 -16.47 -0.90 -18.96
C PHE A 546 -16.07 -2.37 -18.78
N ILE A 547 -17.07 -3.24 -18.88
CA ILE A 547 -16.90 -4.68 -19.01
C ILE A 547 -17.30 -5.06 -20.44
N TYR A 548 -16.37 -5.67 -21.16
CA TYR A 548 -16.52 -6.06 -22.54
C TYR A 548 -16.96 -7.51 -22.64
N ARG A 549 -17.74 -7.83 -23.67
CA ARG A 549 -17.99 -9.19 -24.14
C ARG A 549 -17.48 -9.33 -25.57
N ILE A 550 -16.57 -10.28 -25.79
CA ILE A 550 -16.03 -10.64 -27.10
C ILE A 550 -16.77 -11.87 -27.59
N SER A 551 -17.53 -11.70 -28.66
CA SER A 551 -18.39 -12.76 -29.22
C SER A 551 -17.61 -13.70 -30.12
N SER A 552 -17.90 -15.00 -30.02
CA SER A 552 -17.29 -16.05 -30.87
C SER A 552 -15.75 -16.04 -30.84
N PRO A 553 -15.11 -16.18 -29.66
CA PRO A 553 -13.66 -16.00 -29.49
C PRO A 553 -12.78 -17.02 -30.25
N ARG A 554 -13.39 -18.10 -30.75
CA ARG A 554 -12.75 -19.13 -31.60
C ARG A 554 -12.78 -18.78 -33.09
N GLY A 555 -13.55 -17.78 -33.50
CA GLY A 555 -13.70 -17.33 -34.89
C GLY A 555 -12.48 -16.56 -35.44
N ASP A 556 -12.68 -15.87 -36.56
CA ASP A 556 -11.68 -14.97 -37.12
C ASP A 556 -11.49 -13.74 -36.19
N PRO A 557 -10.27 -13.52 -35.64
CA PRO A 557 -9.99 -12.40 -34.75
C PRO A 557 -10.33 -11.03 -35.33
N MET A 558 -10.29 -10.86 -36.66
CA MET A 558 -10.63 -9.60 -37.33
C MET A 558 -12.14 -9.34 -37.42
N ALA A 559 -12.96 -10.38 -37.24
CA ALA A 559 -14.42 -10.33 -37.40
C ALA A 559 -15.20 -10.46 -36.08
N MET A 560 -14.49 -10.57 -34.95
CA MET A 560 -15.11 -10.67 -33.63
C MET A 560 -15.83 -9.36 -33.27
N ALA A 561 -17.04 -9.49 -32.73
CA ALA A 561 -17.78 -8.37 -32.19
C ALA A 561 -17.42 -8.15 -30.71
N VAL A 562 -17.26 -6.89 -30.33
CA VAL A 562 -17.03 -6.48 -28.94
C VAL A 562 -18.22 -5.61 -28.50
N ASP A 563 -18.93 -6.07 -27.48
CA ASP A 563 -20.00 -5.34 -26.83
C ASP A 563 -19.51 -4.82 -25.48
N ILE A 564 -19.89 -3.61 -25.08
CA ILE A 564 -19.86 -3.23 -23.66
C ILE A 564 -21.11 -3.83 -23.05
N ILE A 565 -21.01 -4.67 -22.02
CA ILE A 565 -22.17 -5.33 -21.40
C ILE A 565 -22.50 -4.75 -20.02
N GLY A 566 -21.54 -4.10 -19.39
CA GLY A 566 -21.76 -3.51 -18.08
C GLY A 566 -20.70 -2.53 -17.67
N THR A 567 -20.87 -1.96 -16.47
CA THR A 567 -19.90 -1.08 -15.85
C THR A 567 -19.56 -1.49 -14.42
N THR A 568 -18.32 -1.22 -14.01
CA THR A 568 -17.90 -1.25 -12.61
C THR A 568 -18.68 -0.24 -11.79
N ASN A 569 -18.84 -0.51 -10.50
CA ASN A 569 -19.69 0.28 -9.61
C ASN A 569 -19.15 1.71 -9.45
N ASP A 570 -17.83 1.84 -9.49
CA ASP A 570 -17.13 3.11 -9.34
C ASP A 570 -16.71 3.79 -10.66
N ASN A 571 -17.00 3.16 -11.80
CA ASN A 571 -16.61 3.57 -13.16
C ASN A 571 -15.09 3.72 -13.39
N ARG A 572 -14.24 3.02 -12.63
CA ARG A 572 -12.77 3.11 -12.71
C ARG A 572 -12.10 1.88 -13.29
N GLY A 573 -12.87 0.83 -13.59
CA GLY A 573 -12.34 -0.43 -14.09
C GLY A 573 -12.07 -1.43 -12.98
N ILE A 574 -11.55 -2.58 -13.38
CA ILE A 574 -11.19 -3.67 -12.48
C ILE A 574 -9.70 -3.58 -12.11
N ASN A 575 -9.28 -4.30 -11.06
CA ASN A 575 -7.91 -4.28 -10.55
C ASN A 575 -7.11 -5.58 -10.75
N GLY A 576 -7.74 -6.65 -11.24
CA GLY A 576 -7.15 -7.98 -11.35
C GLY A 576 -8.13 -9.00 -11.94
N THR A 577 -7.98 -10.26 -11.54
CA THR A 577 -8.74 -11.38 -12.10
C THR A 577 -10.25 -11.29 -11.84
N ILE A 578 -11.06 -11.71 -12.82
CA ILE A 578 -12.52 -11.82 -12.78
C ILE A 578 -12.95 -13.27 -12.92
N GLY A 579 -14.20 -13.58 -12.57
CA GLY A 579 -14.70 -14.96 -12.72
C GLY A 579 -16.20 -15.10 -12.61
N PHE A 580 -16.70 -16.20 -13.17
CA PHE A 580 -18.12 -16.56 -13.13
C PHE A 580 -18.45 -17.55 -12.01
N ILE A 581 -19.59 -17.34 -11.35
CA ILE A 581 -20.38 -18.39 -10.70
C ILE A 581 -21.74 -18.44 -11.41
N GLY A 582 -22.00 -19.52 -12.14
CA GLY A 582 -23.17 -19.57 -13.02
C GLY A 582 -23.10 -18.46 -14.07
N ASN A 583 -24.16 -17.64 -14.15
CA ASN A 583 -24.24 -16.50 -15.07
C ASN A 583 -23.78 -15.17 -14.45
N ASP A 584 -23.37 -15.16 -13.18
CA ASP A 584 -22.98 -13.95 -12.47
C ASP A 584 -21.48 -13.73 -12.57
N LEU A 585 -21.07 -12.55 -13.03
CA LEU A 585 -19.67 -12.16 -13.21
C LEU A 585 -19.20 -11.30 -12.04
N TYR A 586 -18.17 -11.75 -11.33
CA TYR A 586 -17.61 -11.09 -10.15
C TYR A 586 -16.37 -10.28 -10.51
N LEU A 587 -16.29 -9.07 -9.96
CA LEU A 587 -15.30 -8.05 -10.34
C LEU A 587 -14.54 -7.51 -9.11
N PRO A 588 -13.20 -7.43 -9.15
CA PRO A 588 -12.41 -6.66 -8.20
C PRO A 588 -12.33 -5.19 -8.62
N GLU A 589 -12.72 -4.24 -7.77
CA GLU A 589 -12.75 -2.79 -8.09
C GLU A 589 -12.00 -1.92 -7.06
N ASN A 590 -11.75 -0.66 -7.43
CA ASN A 590 -11.04 0.33 -6.61
C ASN A 590 -11.83 0.80 -5.37
N LYS A 591 -13.09 0.42 -5.21
CA LYS A 591 -13.94 0.79 -4.06
C LYS A 591 -14.83 -0.35 -3.57
N GLY A 592 -14.48 -1.59 -3.92
CA GLY A 592 -15.32 -2.72 -3.61
C GLY A 592 -14.96 -3.96 -4.40
N ALA A 593 -15.63 -5.05 -4.08
CA ALA A 593 -15.88 -6.10 -5.04
C ALA A 593 -17.35 -6.03 -5.43
N SER A 594 -17.65 -6.35 -6.67
CA SER A 594 -19.00 -6.24 -7.21
C SER A 594 -19.36 -7.45 -8.05
N VAL A 595 -20.63 -7.52 -8.45
CA VAL A 595 -21.16 -8.55 -9.33
C VAL A 595 -22.02 -7.91 -10.41
N ILE A 596 -21.86 -8.37 -11.65
CA ILE A 596 -22.85 -8.18 -12.72
C ILE A 596 -23.70 -9.45 -12.75
N ALA A 597 -24.91 -9.34 -12.21
CA ALA A 597 -25.85 -10.44 -12.21
C ALA A 597 -26.30 -10.77 -13.64
N ASN A 598 -26.32 -12.06 -13.98
CA ASN A 598 -26.73 -12.56 -15.29
C ASN A 598 -26.05 -11.86 -16.48
N ALA A 599 -24.72 -11.69 -16.42
CA ALA A 599 -23.93 -10.96 -17.42
C ALA A 599 -24.17 -11.39 -18.90
N PRO A 600 -24.45 -12.67 -19.23
CA PRO A 600 -24.82 -13.06 -20.59
C PRO A 600 -26.08 -12.38 -21.13
N ALA A 601 -27.04 -12.03 -20.28
CA ALA A 601 -28.28 -11.36 -20.69
C ALA A 601 -28.13 -9.84 -20.81
N CYS A 602 -27.03 -9.26 -20.32
CA CYS A 602 -26.79 -7.82 -20.38
C CYS A 602 -26.51 -7.30 -21.79
N ALA A 603 -26.18 -8.18 -22.74
CA ALA A 603 -25.99 -7.82 -24.13
C ALA A 603 -27.31 -7.94 -24.91
N GLN A 604 -27.92 -6.80 -25.28
CA GLN A 604 -29.05 -6.77 -26.20
C GLN A 604 -28.93 -5.59 -27.18
N ALA A 605 -29.09 -5.91 -28.46
CA ALA A 605 -29.08 -5.01 -29.59
C ALA A 605 -30.41 -4.28 -29.73
N ASN A 606 -30.52 -3.07 -29.18
CA ASN A 606 -31.46 -2.03 -29.65
C ASN A 606 -31.02 -0.65 -29.14
N THR A 607 -31.47 0.39 -29.84
CA THR A 607 -30.88 1.74 -29.92
C THR A 607 -30.86 2.60 -28.65
N ASN A 608 -31.16 2.02 -27.48
CA ASN A 608 -31.12 2.67 -26.16
C ASN A 608 -30.37 1.78 -25.16
N PHE A 609 -29.16 1.35 -25.52
CA PHE A 609 -28.35 0.47 -24.70
C PHE A 609 -27.92 1.17 -23.40
N VAL A 610 -28.29 0.60 -22.26
CA VAL A 610 -27.79 0.96 -20.93
C VAL A 610 -27.00 -0.24 -20.41
N PRO A 611 -25.67 -0.13 -20.24
CA PRO A 611 -24.88 -1.22 -19.68
C PRO A 611 -25.41 -1.66 -18.32
N CYS A 612 -25.33 -2.96 -18.02
CA CYS A 612 -25.63 -3.46 -16.68
C CYS A 612 -24.69 -2.83 -15.67
N GLN A 613 -25.25 -2.18 -14.64
CA GLN A 613 -24.43 -1.68 -13.54
C GLN A 613 -24.14 -2.82 -12.57
N SER A 614 -22.88 -3.00 -12.22
CA SER A 614 -22.49 -3.93 -11.16
C SER A 614 -22.95 -3.46 -9.78
N THR A 615 -23.26 -4.42 -8.91
CA THR A 615 -23.68 -4.18 -7.53
C THR A 615 -22.62 -4.67 -6.56
N LEU A 616 -22.34 -3.89 -5.50
CA LEU A 616 -21.35 -4.27 -4.49
C LEU A 616 -21.79 -5.54 -3.75
N ILE A 617 -20.85 -6.47 -3.55
CA ILE A 617 -21.07 -7.65 -2.71
C ILE A 617 -20.68 -7.35 -1.25
N ASN A 618 -21.31 -8.07 -0.32
CA ASN A 618 -21.18 -7.81 1.11
C ASN A 618 -19.86 -8.33 1.68
N ILE A 619 -18.77 -7.61 1.45
CA ILE A 619 -17.47 -7.89 2.05
C ILE A 619 -17.14 -6.78 3.05
N PRO A 620 -16.76 -7.11 4.30
CA PRO A 620 -16.36 -6.10 5.27
C PRO A 620 -15.20 -5.25 4.76
N THR A 621 -15.36 -3.94 4.76
CA THR A 621 -14.28 -2.96 4.56
C THR A 621 -13.46 -3.19 3.28
N VAL A 622 -14.10 -3.11 2.10
CA VAL A 622 -13.39 -3.18 0.82
C VAL A 622 -13.13 -1.79 0.25
N ILE A 623 -11.89 -1.36 0.39
CA ILE A 623 -11.36 -0.11 -0.18
C ILE A 623 -10.61 -0.31 -1.50
N PHE A 624 -10.16 -1.53 -1.77
CA PHE A 624 -9.50 -1.95 -3.02
C PHE A 624 -9.55 -3.47 -3.06
N ALA A 625 -10.43 -4.04 -3.89
CA ALA A 625 -10.35 -5.46 -4.20
C ALA A 625 -9.31 -5.61 -5.30
N SER A 626 -8.26 -6.39 -5.05
CA SER A 626 -7.14 -6.54 -5.97
C SER A 626 -7.35 -7.69 -6.95
N SER A 627 -8.10 -8.73 -6.56
CA SER A 627 -8.31 -9.92 -7.39
C SER A 627 -9.54 -10.70 -6.94
N VAL A 628 -10.16 -11.45 -7.86
CA VAL A 628 -11.24 -12.42 -7.58
C VAL A 628 -10.89 -13.80 -8.15
N ALA A 629 -11.19 -14.86 -7.40
CA ALA A 629 -11.26 -16.23 -7.91
C ALA A 629 -12.62 -16.85 -7.62
N THR A 630 -13.13 -17.67 -8.54
CA THR A 630 -14.42 -18.33 -8.40
C THR A 630 -14.25 -19.85 -8.34
N ASP A 631 -14.88 -20.48 -7.36
CA ASP A 631 -15.00 -21.94 -7.24
C ASP A 631 -16.40 -22.34 -7.68
N GLN A 632 -16.56 -22.71 -8.95
CA GLN A 632 -17.83 -23.17 -9.48
C GLN A 632 -18.35 -24.44 -8.81
N LYS A 633 -17.47 -25.30 -8.28
CA LYS A 633 -17.86 -26.58 -7.68
C LYS A 633 -18.52 -26.39 -6.33
N THR A 634 -18.03 -25.44 -5.53
CA THR A 634 -18.57 -25.14 -4.19
C THR A 634 -19.49 -23.91 -4.17
N GLY A 635 -19.54 -23.15 -5.27
CA GLY A 635 -20.30 -21.91 -5.38
C GLY A 635 -19.73 -20.78 -4.54
N MET A 636 -18.40 -20.77 -4.33
CA MET A 636 -17.71 -19.77 -3.51
C MET A 636 -16.97 -18.76 -4.38
N VAL A 637 -16.87 -17.53 -3.87
CA VAL A 637 -16.08 -16.44 -4.47
C VAL A 637 -15.02 -16.04 -3.46
N TYR A 638 -13.76 -16.01 -3.89
CA TYR A 638 -12.63 -15.51 -3.11
C TYR A 638 -12.27 -14.13 -3.60
N VAL A 639 -12.14 -13.18 -2.68
CA VAL A 639 -11.82 -11.79 -2.99
C VAL A 639 -10.64 -11.36 -2.17
N ALA A 640 -9.57 -10.98 -2.86
CA ALA A 640 -8.41 -10.39 -2.22
C ALA A 640 -8.62 -8.89 -2.05
N VAL A 641 -8.29 -8.41 -0.86
CA VAL A 641 -8.40 -7.01 -0.47
C VAL A 641 -7.04 -6.57 0.05
N ALA A 642 -6.38 -5.68 -0.69
CA ALA A 642 -5.04 -5.17 -0.39
C ALA A 642 -4.85 -3.81 -1.06
N SER A 643 -4.01 -2.93 -0.50
CA SER A 643 -3.68 -1.65 -1.11
C SER A 643 -2.17 -1.50 -1.30
N GLY A 644 -1.69 -1.56 -2.55
CA GLY A 644 -0.24 -1.55 -2.81
C GLY A 644 0.45 -2.72 -2.10
N PRO A 645 1.69 -2.57 -1.59
CA PRO A 645 2.52 -3.65 -1.02
C PRO A 645 1.99 -4.21 0.32
N ALA A 646 0.77 -3.84 0.66
CA ALA A 646 0.12 -4.20 1.89
C ALA A 646 -0.11 -5.69 2.04
N ASN A 647 -0.10 -6.15 3.29
CA ASN A 647 -0.65 -7.47 3.65
C ASN A 647 -2.11 -7.53 3.18
N GLY A 648 -2.40 -8.43 2.27
CA GLY A 648 -3.74 -8.69 1.76
C GLY A 648 -4.55 -9.57 2.70
N VAL A 649 -5.86 -9.38 2.67
CA VAL A 649 -6.83 -10.29 3.25
C VAL A 649 -7.63 -10.91 2.13
N VAL A 650 -7.68 -12.24 2.08
CA VAL A 650 -8.60 -12.95 1.21
C VAL A 650 -9.86 -13.27 1.99
N TYR A 651 -10.98 -12.73 1.52
CA TYR A 651 -12.31 -13.09 1.99
C TYR A 651 -12.90 -14.20 1.13
N ARG A 652 -13.64 -15.11 1.76
CA ARG A 652 -14.52 -16.06 1.07
C ARG A 652 -15.96 -15.61 1.21
N TYR A 653 -16.60 -15.32 0.10
CA TYR A 653 -17.98 -14.90 -0.05
C TYR A 653 -18.82 -16.06 -0.62
N GLN A 654 -19.98 -16.31 -0.01
CA GLN A 654 -20.97 -17.28 -0.50
C GLN A 654 -22.19 -16.53 -1.06
N PRO A 655 -22.36 -16.45 -2.39
CA PRO A 655 -23.45 -15.70 -3.02
C PRO A 655 -24.85 -16.12 -2.55
N SER A 656 -25.07 -17.43 -2.38
CA SER A 656 -26.39 -17.98 -2.01
C SER A 656 -26.87 -17.56 -0.62
N THR A 657 -25.96 -17.18 0.28
CA THR A 657 -26.29 -16.77 1.66
C THR A 657 -25.89 -15.33 1.99
N GLY A 658 -25.11 -14.68 1.12
CA GLY A 658 -24.53 -13.37 1.36
C GLY A 658 -23.49 -13.35 2.49
N LYS A 659 -23.05 -14.52 2.97
CA LYS A 659 -22.08 -14.64 4.07
C LYS A 659 -20.65 -14.44 3.58
N THR A 660 -19.86 -13.78 4.41
CA THR A 660 -18.43 -13.53 4.17
C THR A 660 -17.61 -13.93 5.39
N VAL A 661 -16.48 -14.59 5.15
CA VAL A 661 -15.51 -14.96 6.19
C VAL A 661 -14.10 -14.61 5.74
N MET A 662 -13.23 -14.26 6.70
CA MET A 662 -11.80 -14.11 6.47
C MET A 662 -11.18 -15.49 6.22
N TYR A 663 -10.70 -15.72 5.00
CA TYR A 663 -10.25 -17.03 4.55
C TYR A 663 -8.75 -17.23 4.70
N ALA A 664 -7.94 -16.29 4.19
CA ALA A 664 -6.47 -16.34 4.27
C ALA A 664 -5.88 -14.94 4.50
N THR A 665 -4.89 -14.85 5.37
CA THR A 665 -4.14 -13.62 5.71
C THR A 665 -2.63 -13.83 5.76
N GLN A 666 -2.19 -15.09 5.69
CA GLN A 666 -0.83 -15.51 6.00
C GLN A 666 -0.33 -16.50 4.96
N ALA A 667 0.97 -16.46 4.72
CA ALA A 667 1.73 -17.47 4.01
C ALA A 667 2.89 -17.97 4.87
N GLN A 668 3.22 -19.25 4.71
CA GLN A 668 4.37 -19.89 5.32
C GLN A 668 5.49 -19.97 4.28
N LEU A 669 6.58 -19.27 4.57
CA LEU A 669 7.83 -19.45 3.86
C LEU A 669 8.51 -20.75 4.34
N PRO A 670 9.06 -21.54 3.42
CA PRO A 670 9.67 -22.81 3.76
C PRO A 670 10.96 -22.62 4.60
N SER A 671 11.26 -23.56 5.48
CA SER A 671 12.43 -23.48 6.37
C SER A 671 13.72 -23.91 5.66
N GLY A 672 14.83 -23.19 5.92
CA GLY A 672 16.16 -23.59 5.46
C GLY A 672 16.65 -22.98 4.13
N PHE A 673 16.01 -21.91 3.65
CA PHE A 673 16.50 -21.14 2.51
C PHE A 673 17.63 -20.21 2.99
N SER A 674 18.74 -20.15 2.24
CA SER A 674 19.97 -19.45 2.62
C SER A 674 20.28 -18.31 1.63
N PRO A 675 20.93 -17.19 2.06
CA PRO A 675 20.80 -15.86 1.45
C PRO A 675 21.52 -15.58 0.11
N THR A 676 21.94 -16.57 -0.65
CA THR A 676 22.80 -16.30 -1.82
C THR A 676 22.33 -17.04 -3.06
N TYR A 677 22.67 -16.48 -4.22
CA TYR A 677 22.71 -17.07 -5.57
C TYR A 677 21.58 -16.67 -6.56
N VAL A 678 21.87 -16.83 -7.86
CA VAL A 678 21.46 -16.02 -9.04
C VAL A 678 20.29 -16.60 -9.85
N GLU A 679 19.46 -15.71 -10.42
CA GLU A 679 18.26 -16.00 -11.23
C GLU A 679 18.55 -16.51 -12.65
N ASP A 680 18.68 -17.84 -12.80
CA ASP A 680 18.41 -18.55 -14.05
C ASP A 680 17.87 -19.95 -13.74
N CYS A 681 16.54 -20.08 -13.75
CA CYS A 681 15.84 -21.33 -13.42
C CYS A 681 16.04 -22.44 -14.47
N THR A 682 16.71 -22.18 -15.60
CA THR A 682 17.06 -23.25 -16.55
C THR A 682 18.24 -24.12 -16.06
N GLN A 683 19.05 -23.62 -15.11
CA GLN A 683 20.25 -24.33 -14.62
C GLN A 683 20.39 -24.32 -13.09
N SER A 684 19.98 -23.26 -12.40
CA SER A 684 19.96 -23.21 -10.93
C SER A 684 18.89 -22.23 -10.44
N CYS A 685 17.78 -22.73 -9.88
CA CYS A 685 16.71 -21.92 -9.29
C CYS A 685 17.16 -21.24 -7.99
N LYS A 686 17.98 -20.19 -8.09
CA LYS A 686 18.47 -19.47 -6.93
C LYS A 686 18.10 -18.00 -7.02
N ARG A 687 17.65 -17.42 -5.90
CA ARG A 687 17.17 -16.03 -5.81
C ARG A 687 17.69 -15.43 -4.51
N GLY A 688 18.00 -14.13 -4.52
CA GLY A 688 18.33 -13.39 -3.30
C GLY A 688 17.12 -13.28 -2.37
N MET A 689 17.35 -12.99 -1.09
CA MET A 689 16.26 -12.58 -0.20
C MET A 689 15.56 -11.35 -0.78
N ASP A 690 14.23 -11.36 -0.77
CA ASP A 690 13.46 -10.15 -0.99
C ASP A 690 13.77 -9.18 0.16
N SER A 691 14.24 -7.99 -0.18
CA SER A 691 14.40 -6.92 0.80
C SER A 691 13.05 -6.72 1.48
N GLY A 692 12.98 -6.91 2.80
CA GLY A 692 11.71 -6.80 3.51
C GLY A 692 11.08 -8.12 3.97
N VAL A 693 11.51 -9.27 3.43
CA VAL A 693 10.89 -10.57 3.69
C VAL A 693 11.87 -11.48 4.44
N PRO A 694 11.48 -12.11 5.56
CA PRO A 694 12.37 -13.01 6.29
C PRO A 694 12.69 -14.27 5.48
N ASP A 695 13.87 -14.87 5.71
CA ASP A 695 14.31 -16.14 5.08
C ASP A 695 13.35 -17.33 5.29
N ASN A 696 12.55 -17.29 6.36
CA ASN A 696 11.59 -18.31 6.72
C ASN A 696 10.52 -17.74 7.66
N GLY A 697 9.47 -18.52 7.90
CA GLY A 697 8.44 -18.18 8.88
C GLY A 697 7.12 -17.77 8.24
N ILE A 698 6.24 -17.20 9.05
CA ILE A 698 4.93 -16.72 8.60
C ILE A 698 5.08 -15.27 8.15
N VAL A 699 4.63 -14.99 6.93
CA VAL A 699 4.54 -13.67 6.33
C VAL A 699 3.09 -13.38 5.95
N GLY A 700 2.75 -12.13 5.64
CA GLY A 700 1.47 -11.83 5.01
C GLY A 700 1.48 -12.22 3.53
N VAL A 701 0.29 -12.31 2.93
CA VAL A 701 0.15 -12.43 1.47
C VAL A 701 0.07 -11.01 0.92
N HIS A 702 1.09 -10.50 0.26
CA HIS A 702 1.19 -9.09 -0.09
C HIS A 702 0.64 -8.79 -1.49
N PHE A 703 -0.25 -7.79 -1.57
CA PHE A 703 -0.86 -7.35 -2.83
C PHE A 703 -1.26 -8.49 -3.80
N PRO A 704 -2.29 -9.30 -3.48
CA PRO A 704 -2.69 -10.41 -4.33
C PRO A 704 -3.25 -9.90 -5.67
N LEU A 705 -2.49 -10.04 -6.75
CA LEU A 705 -2.83 -9.53 -8.09
C LEU A 705 -3.56 -10.58 -8.94
N GLY A 706 -3.20 -11.85 -8.77
CA GLY A 706 -3.82 -12.97 -9.45
C GLY A 706 -4.35 -14.00 -8.46
N MET A 707 -5.53 -14.55 -8.74
CA MET A 707 -6.03 -15.71 -7.99
C MET A 707 -6.73 -16.68 -8.92
N MET A 708 -6.64 -17.97 -8.60
CA MET A 708 -7.46 -19.01 -9.23
C MET A 708 -7.78 -20.12 -8.23
N VAL A 709 -8.80 -20.91 -8.52
CA VAL A 709 -9.10 -22.14 -7.77
C VAL A 709 -8.65 -23.33 -8.62
N ASP A 710 -7.83 -24.21 -8.05
CA ASP A 710 -7.35 -25.40 -8.75
C ASP A 710 -8.43 -26.50 -8.83
N GLY A 711 -8.17 -27.57 -9.59
CA GLY A 711 -9.13 -28.67 -9.76
C GLY A 711 -9.45 -29.45 -8.48
N THR A 712 -8.67 -29.28 -7.41
CA THR A 712 -8.91 -29.88 -6.10
C THR A 712 -9.67 -28.96 -5.15
N GLY A 713 -9.87 -27.69 -5.53
CA GLY A 713 -10.55 -26.66 -4.75
C GLY A 713 -9.60 -25.76 -3.95
N ASN A 714 -8.29 -25.94 -4.05
CA ASN A 714 -7.36 -25.05 -3.34
C ASN A 714 -7.35 -23.69 -4.05
N LEU A 715 -7.24 -22.64 -3.25
CA LEU A 715 -7.05 -21.29 -3.76
C LEU A 715 -5.56 -21.07 -4.01
N LEU A 716 -5.19 -20.75 -5.24
CA LEU A 716 -3.86 -20.25 -5.57
C LEU A 716 -3.89 -18.73 -5.58
N ILE A 717 -2.89 -18.13 -4.92
CA ILE A 717 -2.77 -16.68 -4.76
C ILE A 717 -1.41 -16.26 -5.32
N ALA A 718 -1.44 -15.43 -6.35
CA ALA A 718 -0.28 -14.77 -6.93
C ALA A 718 -0.17 -13.36 -6.35
N ASP A 719 0.96 -13.07 -5.70
CA ASP A 719 1.17 -11.88 -4.87
C ASP A 719 2.40 -11.09 -5.35
N ASP A 720 2.45 -9.81 -5.00
CA ASP A 720 3.59 -8.94 -5.28
C ASP A 720 3.87 -8.00 -4.08
N PRO A 721 4.85 -8.35 -3.23
CA PRO A 721 5.19 -7.56 -2.05
C PRO A 721 5.73 -6.17 -2.35
N MET A 722 6.06 -5.85 -3.60
CA MET A 722 6.49 -4.51 -4.00
C MET A 722 5.53 -3.82 -4.96
N ALA A 723 4.32 -4.35 -5.15
CA ALA A 723 3.23 -3.70 -5.87
C ALA A 723 3.59 -3.11 -7.25
N GLY A 724 4.30 -3.89 -8.06
CA GLY A 724 4.67 -3.58 -9.44
C GLY A 724 6.10 -3.09 -9.61
N VAL A 725 6.91 -3.05 -8.54
CA VAL A 725 8.36 -2.91 -8.68
C VAL A 725 8.87 -4.21 -9.30
N ARG A 726 9.33 -4.11 -10.55
CA ARG A 726 9.72 -5.22 -11.42
C ARG A 726 11.06 -5.87 -11.00
N GLY A 727 11.25 -6.13 -9.72
CA GLY A 727 12.47 -6.66 -9.12
C GLY A 727 12.43 -8.16 -8.85
N PHE A 728 11.53 -8.90 -9.52
CA PHE A 728 11.34 -10.33 -9.33
C PHE A 728 10.93 -10.68 -7.89
N HIS A 729 10.01 -9.91 -7.31
CA HIS A 729 9.59 -10.02 -5.90
C HIS A 729 8.32 -10.84 -5.66
N GLY A 730 7.59 -11.21 -6.71
CA GLY A 730 6.30 -11.90 -6.63
C GLY A 730 6.39 -13.39 -6.34
N HIS A 731 5.31 -13.89 -5.73
CA HIS A 731 5.14 -15.29 -5.33
C HIS A 731 3.84 -15.88 -5.85
N VAL A 732 3.77 -17.21 -5.81
CA VAL A 732 2.52 -17.97 -5.86
C VAL A 732 2.41 -18.81 -4.61
N PHE A 733 1.29 -18.70 -3.91
CA PHE A 733 0.94 -19.46 -2.72
C PHE A 733 -0.27 -20.36 -2.99
N SER A 734 -0.38 -21.46 -2.24
CA SER A 734 -1.55 -22.34 -2.24
C SER A 734 -2.18 -22.39 -0.86
N VAL A 735 -3.49 -22.13 -0.80
CA VAL A 735 -4.32 -22.24 0.39
C VAL A 735 -5.24 -23.44 0.21
N ALA A 736 -5.05 -24.46 1.05
CA ALA A 736 -5.88 -25.66 1.02
C ALA A 736 -7.35 -25.32 1.25
N PHE A 737 -8.26 -26.01 0.55
CA PHE A 737 -9.70 -25.84 0.77
C PHE A 737 -10.11 -26.23 2.20
N THR A 738 -10.70 -25.29 2.94
CA THR A 738 -11.34 -25.55 4.24
C THR A 738 -12.85 -25.45 4.09
N PRO A 739 -13.65 -26.54 4.18
CA PRO A 739 -15.10 -26.51 3.99
C PRO A 739 -15.83 -25.44 4.82
#